data_AF-A0A8H5R053-F1
#
_entry.id   AF-A0A8H5R053-F1
#
_cell.length_a   1.000
_cell.length_b   1.000
_cell.length_c   1.000
_cell.angle_alpha   90.00
_cell.angle_beta   90.00
_cell.angle_gamma   90.00
#
_symmetry.space_group_name_H-M   'P 1'
#
loop_
_entity.id
_entity.type
_entity.pdbx_description
1 polymer ?
#
loop_
_entity_poly.entity_id
_entity_poly.type
_entity_poly.pdbx_seq_one_letter_code
_entity_poly.pdbx_strand_id
1 'polypeptide(L)'
;MKAFSVSILLGALISRADAAEQKHIDDACSDVSGVIGCSSTVSYPDYPKAIIDPSSGDQIGTEIVLKEVDICSAVDEALGSNDFVNNAETYCSCLSNAIYWGTVSAARPNFDGQINAHLTGPYLDWIHRDETCLSDSGYNIVTDRASVVRNQLAATNGWTFIRAPEIDVETYRKLAKAVMYCYTGTCDGPKVRAFFANYVQNSYSVTESDFVRMLNKWVSLFQTLKKKTTDVQTYSKQVQARLKTVSAKVNSVKANVCKNNACKGSTPANAFKKYASTITTVKSLQGVPSAAGKSLTNIPKMTQITQNAIRYTTTPADEAYYLKLMNEYHINSLRDVIKAFRVTQYLPQAAEDLKKLTGTFNLISNHAGAAKTAATSINQILSVNWAKNSELSKTASGRKVRDGLINIQKSFRNDLKGPLDNLIKANKAVEDILVQLPLRRKRLEFSSGGVSYNRWINAQMPVPCKKDKTYSRTIGSFTGSYPYQEIQACEFGPQKPEIITKRYTKDAMATKSIEEIRSRSPSPSAPGLGQCIGNPSPLAMGTFATTLLTLSLSMMGFRGVETQTIFIGNLCFAAGLCMFVSAQWEMARGNTFGYSALSAYAVFYGGYGVILCPSLGVLDSYGGPTPEYHNALGFYVLIWAVLTLFFMLGSAPINLVSFGIFTTIFFCFTLDAASNFAHADGKFEVAKNLMKAAGVFGFISGLLGYYSCAAAMCADALPFELPCGDTSRFFKKTRKQL
;
A
#
# COMPACT_ATOMS: atom_id res chain seq x y z
N MET A 1 -3.09 61.13 -10.75
CA MET A 1 -1.80 60.39 -10.66
C MET A 1 -1.98 59.09 -11.43
N LYS A 2 -1.51 59.05 -12.67
CA LYS A 2 -0.22 58.48 -13.12
C LYS A 2 -0.29 56.95 -13.30
N ALA A 3 -0.24 56.59 -14.58
CA ALA A 3 0.22 55.35 -15.21
C ALA A 3 0.82 54.27 -14.31
N PHE A 4 0.39 53.02 -14.51
CA PHE A 4 1.32 51.90 -14.61
C PHE A 4 0.83 50.89 -15.65
N SER A 5 1.65 50.74 -16.68
CA SER A 5 1.43 49.96 -17.89
C SER A 5 1.35 48.46 -17.64
N VAL A 6 0.52 47.84 -18.47
CA VAL A 6 0.56 46.45 -18.93
C VAL A 6 1.99 46.12 -19.40
N SER A 7 2.76 45.40 -18.59
CA SER A 7 4.12 44.93 -18.94
C SER A 7 4.52 43.70 -18.11
N ILE A 8 3.73 42.60 -18.13
CA ILE A 8 4.18 41.26 -17.65
C ILE A 8 3.65 40.12 -18.54
N LEU A 9 3.45 40.35 -19.84
CA LEU A 9 3.06 39.28 -20.80
C LEU A 9 3.95 39.18 -22.05
N LEU A 10 5.12 39.82 -22.05
CA LEU A 10 6.10 39.76 -23.15
C LEU A 10 7.49 39.28 -22.70
N GLY A 11 7.56 38.44 -21.65
CA GLY A 11 8.82 37.87 -21.13
C GLY A 11 9.16 36.45 -21.59
N ALA A 12 8.39 35.87 -22.52
CA ALA A 12 8.50 34.45 -22.88
C ALA A 12 8.79 34.18 -24.37
N LEU A 13 9.47 35.10 -25.07
CA LEU A 13 9.85 34.91 -26.48
C LEU A 13 11.32 35.22 -26.84
N ILE A 14 12.21 35.39 -25.86
CA ILE A 14 13.65 35.52 -26.14
C ILE A 14 14.44 34.57 -25.22
N SER A 15 14.43 33.28 -25.57
CA SER A 15 15.51 32.31 -25.31
C SER A 15 15.39 31.14 -26.29
N ARG A 16 15.56 31.42 -27.59
CA ARG A 16 15.97 30.42 -28.57
C ARG A 16 17.32 30.85 -29.12
N ALA A 17 18.35 30.63 -28.33
CA ALA A 17 19.70 30.46 -28.84
C ALA A 17 20.04 28.98 -28.60
N ASP A 18 20.08 28.23 -29.70
CA ASP A 18 20.64 26.89 -29.90
C ASP A 18 20.25 25.79 -28.89
N ALA A 19 19.01 25.32 -28.98
CA ALA A 19 18.76 23.92 -28.64
C ALA A 19 19.30 23.07 -29.81
N ALA A 20 20.36 22.30 -29.57
CA ALA A 20 20.90 21.37 -30.56
C ALA A 20 19.78 20.46 -31.10
N GLU A 21 19.73 20.30 -32.42
CA GLU A 21 18.68 19.54 -33.10
C GLU A 21 18.75 18.06 -32.69
N GLN A 22 17.62 17.52 -32.24
CA GLN A 22 17.50 16.13 -31.80
C GLN A 22 17.20 15.22 -32.99
N LYS A 23 17.98 14.15 -33.16
CA LYS A 23 17.81 13.17 -34.25
C LYS A 23 17.73 11.76 -33.68
N HIS A 24 16.84 10.92 -34.22
CA HIS A 24 16.79 9.49 -33.86
C HIS A 24 17.98 8.74 -34.46
N ILE A 25 18.49 7.69 -33.79
CA ILE A 25 19.68 6.97 -34.26
C ILE A 25 19.47 6.33 -35.63
N ASP A 26 18.27 5.78 -35.88
CA ASP A 26 17.94 5.15 -37.16
C ASP A 26 17.95 6.17 -38.31
N ASP A 27 17.45 7.38 -38.06
CA ASP A 27 17.42 8.44 -39.07
C ASP A 27 18.83 9.00 -39.30
N ALA A 28 19.65 9.12 -38.26
CA ALA A 28 21.06 9.50 -38.38
C ALA A 28 21.82 8.47 -39.23
N CYS A 29 21.66 7.18 -38.94
CA CYS A 29 22.28 6.10 -39.70
C CYS A 29 21.77 6.01 -41.14
N SER A 30 20.49 6.33 -41.38
CA SER A 30 19.92 6.43 -42.72
C SER A 30 20.50 7.61 -43.51
N ASP A 31 20.64 8.77 -42.85
CA ASP A 31 21.25 9.97 -43.44
C ASP A 31 22.67 9.68 -43.95
N VAL A 32 23.42 8.83 -43.24
CA VAL A 32 24.80 8.45 -43.62
C VAL A 32 24.93 7.02 -44.11
N SER A 33 23.94 6.53 -44.87
CA SER A 33 24.00 5.21 -45.49
C SER A 33 25.32 4.97 -46.25
N GLY A 34 25.98 3.84 -45.96
CA GLY A 34 27.32 3.51 -46.46
C GLY A 34 28.48 3.89 -45.54
N VAL A 35 28.22 4.52 -44.39
CA VAL A 35 29.24 4.81 -43.35
C VAL A 35 29.88 3.54 -42.78
N ILE A 36 29.12 2.44 -42.68
CA ILE A 36 29.67 1.12 -42.34
C ILE A 36 30.55 0.68 -43.51
N GLY A 37 31.87 0.69 -43.29
CA GLY A 37 32.86 0.34 -44.31
C GLY A 37 33.17 1.44 -45.34
N CYS A 38 32.74 2.70 -45.10
CA CYS A 38 33.07 3.88 -45.91
C CYS A 38 32.90 3.66 -47.43
N SER A 39 31.70 3.24 -47.83
CA SER A 39 31.40 2.76 -49.19
C SER A 39 30.60 3.75 -50.05
N SER A 40 30.25 4.93 -49.51
CA SER A 40 29.45 5.95 -50.20
C SER A 40 30.16 7.31 -50.21
N THR A 41 29.70 8.20 -51.11
CA THR A 41 30.23 9.56 -51.29
C THR A 41 29.10 10.59 -51.26
N VAL A 42 29.43 11.83 -50.89
CA VAL A 42 28.52 12.98 -50.83
C VAL A 42 29.10 14.14 -51.65
N SER A 43 28.27 14.72 -52.51
CA SER A 43 28.65 15.85 -53.37
C SER A 43 28.45 17.20 -52.66
N TYR A 44 29.52 17.97 -52.50
CA TYR A 44 29.50 19.33 -51.97
C TYR A 44 29.79 20.38 -53.04
N PRO A 45 29.20 21.60 -52.97
CA PRO A 45 29.57 22.68 -53.87
C PRO A 45 31.00 23.14 -53.60
N ASP A 46 31.82 23.21 -54.65
CA ASP A 46 33.24 23.60 -54.54
C ASP A 46 33.42 25.08 -54.95
N TYR A 47 33.25 25.39 -56.24
CA TYR A 47 33.37 26.75 -56.74
C TYR A 47 32.43 27.03 -57.92
N PRO A 48 32.03 28.30 -58.14
CA PRO A 48 31.20 28.69 -59.27
C PRO A 48 32.04 28.82 -60.56
N LYS A 49 31.49 28.38 -61.69
CA LYS A 49 32.09 28.44 -63.03
C LYS A 49 31.16 29.17 -63.99
N ALA A 50 31.68 30.18 -64.70
CA ALA A 50 30.92 30.89 -65.71
C ALA A 50 30.62 29.97 -66.91
N ILE A 51 29.36 29.98 -67.36
CA ILE A 51 28.96 29.34 -68.63
C ILE A 51 29.11 30.41 -69.71
N ILE A 52 30.01 30.15 -70.66
CA ILE A 52 30.33 31.06 -71.76
C ILE A 52 29.70 30.51 -73.04
N ASP A 53 28.99 31.36 -73.77
CA ASP A 53 28.49 31.00 -75.10
C ASP A 53 29.68 30.83 -76.07
N PRO A 54 29.87 29.63 -76.65
CA PRO A 54 31.00 29.36 -77.52
C PRO A 54 31.00 30.17 -78.82
N SER A 55 29.88 30.80 -79.20
CA SER A 55 29.74 31.58 -80.43
C SER A 55 29.96 33.09 -80.24
N SER A 56 29.59 33.65 -79.08
CA SER A 56 29.69 35.08 -78.79
C SER A 56 30.80 35.44 -77.79
N GLY A 57 31.27 34.48 -76.97
CA GLY A 57 32.26 34.72 -75.91
C GLY A 57 31.68 35.40 -74.66
N ASP A 58 30.38 35.71 -74.68
CA ASP A 58 29.69 36.33 -73.55
C ASP A 58 29.26 35.28 -72.52
N GLN A 59 29.23 35.70 -71.24
CA GLN A 59 28.70 34.87 -70.18
C GLN A 59 27.18 34.78 -70.30
N ILE A 60 26.65 33.55 -70.37
CA ILE A 60 25.23 33.26 -70.48
C ILE A 60 24.64 32.60 -69.22
N GLY A 61 25.49 32.23 -68.25
CA GLY A 61 25.05 31.64 -66.99
C GLY A 61 26.19 31.38 -66.00
N THR A 62 25.83 30.80 -64.86
CA THR A 62 26.77 30.39 -63.80
C THR A 62 26.39 28.99 -63.33
N GLU A 63 27.31 28.03 -63.44
CA GLU A 63 27.17 26.66 -62.93
C GLU A 63 27.97 26.52 -61.62
N ILE A 64 27.52 25.66 -60.70
CA ILE A 64 28.28 25.33 -59.49
C ILE A 64 28.96 23.98 -59.72
N VAL A 65 30.29 23.95 -59.66
CA VAL A 65 31.07 22.71 -59.75
C VAL A 65 31.02 21.99 -58.40
N LEU A 66 30.85 20.67 -58.44
CA LEU A 66 30.73 19.82 -57.25
C LEU A 66 32.04 19.07 -56.96
N LYS A 67 32.29 18.80 -55.68
CA LYS A 67 33.36 17.95 -55.17
C LYS A 67 32.75 16.76 -54.44
N GLU A 68 33.20 15.56 -54.77
CA GLU A 68 32.84 14.33 -54.05
C GLU A 68 33.71 14.17 -52.80
N VAL A 69 33.07 13.89 -51.67
CA VAL A 69 33.72 13.61 -50.38
C VAL A 69 33.26 12.25 -49.87
N ASP A 70 34.20 11.44 -49.37
CA ASP A 70 33.90 10.16 -48.73
C ASP A 70 33.00 10.36 -47.49
N ILE A 71 32.00 9.49 -47.33
CA ILE A 71 30.98 9.63 -46.27
C ILE A 71 31.59 9.63 -44.87
N CYS A 72 32.63 8.83 -44.59
CA CYS A 72 33.26 8.77 -43.28
C CYS A 72 34.04 10.06 -43.01
N SER A 73 34.76 10.56 -44.01
CA SER A 73 35.46 11.85 -43.91
C SER A 73 34.48 13.00 -43.66
N ALA A 74 33.34 13.01 -44.34
CA ALA A 74 32.31 14.02 -44.15
C ALA A 74 31.65 13.95 -42.76
N VAL A 75 31.48 12.75 -42.18
CA VAL A 75 30.96 12.56 -40.83
C VAL A 75 31.98 12.97 -39.77
N ASP A 76 33.24 12.57 -39.92
CA ASP A 76 34.33 12.93 -39.00
C ASP A 76 34.51 14.45 -38.93
N GLU A 77 34.44 15.13 -40.08
CA GLU A 77 34.51 16.60 -40.15
C GLU A 77 33.29 17.25 -39.51
N ALA A 78 32.08 16.72 -39.75
CA ALA A 78 30.84 17.27 -39.20
C ALA A 78 30.73 17.12 -37.67
N LEU A 79 31.22 16.01 -37.12
CA LEU A 79 31.16 15.72 -35.68
C LEU A 79 32.40 16.17 -34.91
N GLY A 80 33.51 16.43 -35.61
CA GLY A 80 34.80 16.73 -35.00
C GLY A 80 35.43 15.54 -34.25
N SER A 81 34.95 14.32 -34.49
CA SER A 81 35.45 13.07 -33.89
C SER A 81 35.20 11.90 -34.84
N ASN A 82 36.11 10.91 -34.83
CA ASN A 82 35.95 9.64 -35.56
C ASN A 82 35.25 8.54 -34.75
N ASP A 83 34.76 8.85 -33.55
CA ASP A 83 34.08 7.88 -32.68
C ASP A 83 32.85 7.26 -33.35
N PHE A 84 32.07 8.07 -34.08
CA PHE A 84 30.87 7.58 -34.77
C PHE A 84 31.22 6.60 -35.90
N VAL A 85 32.25 6.90 -36.69
CA VAL A 85 32.70 6.03 -37.79
C VAL A 85 33.31 4.73 -37.25
N ASN A 86 34.17 4.82 -36.23
CA ASN A 86 34.81 3.67 -35.61
C ASN A 86 33.79 2.71 -34.95
N ASN A 87 32.67 3.25 -34.45
CA ASN A 87 31.61 2.49 -33.78
C ASN A 87 30.33 2.39 -34.63
N ALA A 88 30.42 2.60 -35.94
CA ALA A 88 29.25 2.65 -36.82
C ALA A 88 28.42 1.36 -36.77
N GLU A 89 29.06 0.19 -36.64
CA GLU A 89 28.36 -1.09 -36.48
C GLU A 89 27.62 -1.17 -35.13
N THR A 90 28.26 -0.75 -34.04
CA THR A 90 27.64 -0.68 -32.72
C THR A 90 26.43 0.27 -32.72
N TYR A 91 26.53 1.44 -33.36
CA TYR A 91 25.48 2.46 -33.34
C TYR A 91 24.34 2.15 -34.31
N CYS A 92 24.68 1.84 -35.56
CA CYS A 92 23.69 1.62 -36.62
C CYS A 92 23.17 0.19 -36.71
N SER A 93 23.75 -0.77 -35.97
CA SER A 93 23.19 -2.12 -35.82
C SER A 93 22.77 -2.41 -34.39
N CYS A 94 23.69 -2.45 -33.43
CA CYS A 94 23.36 -2.94 -32.09
C CYS A 94 22.46 -1.99 -31.28
N LEU A 95 22.77 -0.68 -31.27
CA LEU A 95 21.97 0.34 -30.59
C LEU A 95 20.62 0.56 -31.29
N SER A 96 20.64 0.66 -32.62
CA SER A 96 19.44 0.71 -33.46
C SER A 96 18.50 -0.47 -33.18
N ASN A 97 19.01 -1.71 -33.26
CA ASN A 97 18.22 -2.91 -32.96
C ASN A 97 17.69 -2.91 -31.52
N ALA A 98 18.51 -2.52 -30.53
CA ALA A 98 18.06 -2.45 -29.14
C ALA A 98 16.88 -1.47 -28.95
N ILE A 99 16.92 -0.31 -29.61
CA ILE A 99 15.83 0.68 -29.60
C ILE A 99 14.60 0.14 -30.35
N TYR A 100 14.82 -0.50 -31.50
CA TYR A 100 13.76 -1.15 -32.26
C TYR A 100 13.05 -2.22 -31.42
N TRP A 101 13.79 -3.12 -30.78
CA TRP A 101 13.17 -4.15 -29.95
C TRP A 101 12.38 -3.54 -28.79
N GLY A 102 12.93 -2.52 -28.11
CA GLY A 102 12.24 -1.83 -27.02
C GLY A 102 10.93 -1.16 -27.44
N THR A 103 10.77 -0.80 -28.72
CA THR A 103 9.58 -0.10 -29.23
C THR A 103 8.56 -1.00 -29.93
N VAL A 104 8.98 -2.17 -30.42
CA VAL A 104 8.11 -3.08 -31.19
C VAL A 104 7.14 -3.86 -30.30
N SER A 105 5.86 -3.79 -30.64
CA SER A 105 4.77 -4.44 -29.90
C SER A 105 4.90 -5.96 -29.77
N ALA A 106 5.53 -6.62 -30.73
CA ALA A 106 5.75 -8.07 -30.73
C ALA A 106 6.86 -8.51 -29.76
N ALA A 107 7.87 -7.67 -29.51
CA ALA A 107 8.97 -7.96 -28.59
C ALA A 107 8.69 -7.45 -27.17
N ARG A 108 7.77 -6.49 -27.03
CA ARG A 108 7.29 -5.93 -25.75
C ARG A 108 6.99 -6.95 -24.64
N PRO A 109 6.37 -8.13 -24.90
CA PRO A 109 6.14 -9.12 -23.84
C PRO A 109 7.43 -9.69 -23.22
N ASN A 110 8.53 -9.80 -23.98
CA ASN A 110 9.83 -10.23 -23.45
C ASN A 110 10.38 -9.20 -22.46
N PHE A 111 10.25 -7.93 -22.82
CA PHE A 111 10.67 -6.82 -21.96
C PHE A 111 9.79 -6.70 -20.73
N ASP A 112 8.48 -6.93 -20.86
CA ASP A 112 7.50 -6.91 -19.77
C ASP A 112 7.60 -8.11 -18.79
N GLY A 113 8.48 -9.08 -19.06
CA GLY A 113 8.64 -10.30 -18.28
C GLY A 113 7.45 -11.26 -18.37
N GLN A 114 6.75 -11.28 -19.52
CA GLN A 114 5.67 -12.21 -19.83
C GLN A 114 6.22 -13.50 -20.46
N ILE A 115 5.52 -14.62 -20.27
CA ILE A 115 5.88 -15.93 -20.82
C ILE A 115 4.67 -16.42 -21.63
N ASN A 116 4.73 -16.38 -22.96
CA ASN A 116 3.63 -16.65 -23.90
C ASN A 116 4.14 -17.49 -25.11
N ALA A 117 3.24 -18.26 -25.74
CA ALA A 117 3.44 -19.16 -26.88
C ALA A 117 4.06 -18.52 -28.14
N HIS A 118 3.73 -17.26 -28.43
CA HIS A 118 4.23 -16.57 -29.64
C HIS A 118 5.69 -16.11 -29.51
N LEU A 119 6.30 -16.33 -28.34
CA LEU A 119 7.65 -15.93 -27.99
C LEU A 119 8.62 -17.04 -28.40
N THR A 120 9.12 -16.96 -29.64
CA THR A 120 10.12 -17.91 -30.10
C THR A 120 11.46 -17.61 -29.40
N GLY A 121 12.15 -18.66 -28.94
CA GLY A 121 13.52 -18.57 -28.40
C GLY A 121 14.50 -17.69 -29.20
N PRO A 122 14.40 -17.60 -30.55
CA PRO A 122 15.16 -16.66 -31.37
C PRO A 122 15.10 -15.18 -30.95
N TYR A 123 13.97 -14.64 -30.51
CA TYR A 123 13.92 -13.22 -30.11
C TYR A 123 14.77 -12.95 -28.87
N LEU A 124 14.72 -13.84 -27.88
CA LEU A 124 15.56 -13.72 -26.68
C LEU A 124 17.05 -13.95 -27.01
N ASP A 125 17.35 -14.84 -27.96
CA ASP A 125 18.72 -15.04 -28.44
C ASP A 125 19.23 -13.78 -29.19
N TRP A 126 18.37 -13.08 -29.95
CA TRP A 126 18.71 -11.81 -30.61
C TRP A 126 18.91 -10.66 -29.63
N ILE A 127 17.99 -10.47 -28.68
CA ILE A 127 18.13 -9.45 -27.62
C ILE A 127 19.41 -9.68 -26.83
N HIS A 128 19.71 -10.93 -26.46
CA HIS A 128 20.94 -11.25 -25.74
C HIS A 128 22.20 -10.92 -26.54
N ARG A 129 22.20 -11.18 -27.85
CA ARG A 129 23.31 -10.82 -28.74
C ARG A 129 23.49 -9.30 -28.83
N ASP A 130 22.41 -8.54 -29.00
CA ASP A 130 22.46 -7.08 -29.11
C ASP A 130 22.90 -6.44 -27.78
N GLU A 131 22.44 -6.96 -26.63
CA GLU A 131 22.96 -6.59 -25.30
C GLU A 131 24.46 -6.85 -25.16
N THR A 132 24.93 -8.01 -25.65
CA THR A 132 26.35 -8.38 -25.59
C THR A 132 27.19 -7.45 -26.45
N CYS A 133 26.75 -7.16 -27.67
CA CYS A 133 27.41 -6.22 -28.58
C CYS A 133 27.58 -4.82 -27.95
N LEU A 134 26.54 -4.31 -27.30
CA LEU A 134 26.59 -3.00 -26.61
C LEU A 134 27.53 -3.03 -25.41
N SER A 135 27.49 -4.09 -24.61
CA SER A 135 28.36 -4.27 -23.45
C SER A 135 29.84 -4.37 -23.85
N ASP A 136 30.15 -5.14 -24.90
CA ASP A 136 31.51 -5.29 -25.42
C ASP A 136 32.06 -3.97 -25.99
N SER A 137 31.16 -3.10 -26.46
CA SER A 137 31.47 -1.75 -26.93
C SER A 137 31.55 -0.70 -25.80
N GLY A 138 31.53 -1.11 -24.53
CA GLY A 138 31.72 -0.21 -23.38
C GLY A 138 30.45 0.47 -22.85
N TYR A 139 29.25 0.14 -23.36
CA TYR A 139 28.00 0.66 -22.81
C TYR A 139 27.62 -0.06 -21.52
N ASN A 140 27.47 0.71 -20.43
CA ASN A 140 27.07 0.17 -19.14
C ASN A 140 25.55 -0.02 -19.06
N ILE A 141 25.11 -1.25 -18.77
CA ILE A 141 23.70 -1.54 -18.44
C ILE A 141 23.40 -1.02 -17.04
N VAL A 142 22.59 0.02 -16.96
CA VAL A 142 22.11 0.63 -15.72
C VAL A 142 20.84 -0.08 -15.27
N THR A 143 20.68 -0.21 -13.94
CA THR A 143 19.49 -0.83 -13.36
C THR A 143 18.94 -0.03 -12.19
N ASP A 144 17.63 -0.07 -11.98
CA ASP A 144 16.98 0.44 -10.75
C ASP A 144 16.87 -0.62 -9.65
N ARG A 145 17.55 -1.77 -9.82
CA ARG A 145 17.50 -2.94 -8.94
C ARG A 145 17.70 -2.61 -7.48
N ALA A 146 18.71 -1.79 -7.16
CA ALA A 146 19.00 -1.40 -5.78
C ALA A 146 17.85 -0.61 -5.14
N SER A 147 17.13 0.20 -5.94
CA SER A 147 15.93 0.91 -5.50
C SER A 147 14.77 -0.06 -5.31
N VAL A 148 14.52 -0.95 -6.27
CA VAL A 148 13.45 -1.96 -6.20
C VAL A 148 13.63 -2.88 -4.98
N VAL A 149 14.85 -3.36 -4.73
CA VAL A 149 15.15 -4.22 -3.57
C VAL A 149 14.92 -3.45 -2.27
N ARG A 150 15.38 -2.20 -2.16
CA ARG A 150 15.18 -1.38 -0.95
C ARG A 150 13.73 -1.01 -0.70
N ASN A 151 12.95 -0.76 -1.74
CA ASN A 151 11.59 -0.23 -1.59
C ASN A 151 10.52 -1.33 -1.54
N GLN A 152 10.73 -2.45 -2.26
CA GLN A 152 9.71 -3.50 -2.41
C GLN A 152 10.09 -4.84 -1.76
N LEU A 153 11.37 -5.09 -1.50
CA LEU A 153 11.87 -6.35 -0.91
C LEU A 153 12.60 -6.16 0.43
N ALA A 154 12.50 -4.98 1.05
CA ALA A 154 13.09 -4.73 2.36
C ALA A 154 12.15 -5.09 3.50
N ALA A 155 12.71 -5.66 4.57
CA ALA A 155 12.02 -6.02 5.79
C ALA A 155 11.48 -4.80 6.53
N THR A 156 10.32 -4.31 6.11
CA THR A 156 9.58 -3.23 6.76
C THR A 156 8.29 -3.78 7.38
N ASN A 157 7.77 -3.09 8.40
CA ASN A 157 6.48 -3.40 9.03
C ASN A 157 6.35 -4.78 9.70
N GLY A 158 7.46 -5.45 10.03
CA GLY A 158 7.47 -6.75 10.73
C GLY A 158 7.32 -7.98 9.84
N TRP A 159 7.39 -7.82 8.52
CA TRP A 159 7.48 -8.92 7.55
C TRP A 159 8.91 -9.44 7.45
N THR A 160 9.06 -10.77 7.39
CA THR A 160 10.34 -11.42 7.04
C THR A 160 10.31 -11.77 5.57
N PHE A 161 11.29 -11.28 4.81
CA PHE A 161 11.38 -11.52 3.37
C PHE A 161 12.32 -12.68 3.08
N ILE A 162 11.84 -13.62 2.27
CA ILE A 162 12.64 -14.72 1.73
C ILE A 162 12.75 -14.45 0.23
N ARG A 163 13.98 -14.44 -0.28
CA ARG A 163 14.23 -14.15 -1.69
C ARG A 163 14.69 -15.42 -2.37
N ALA A 164 13.97 -15.82 -3.41
CA ALA A 164 14.48 -16.79 -4.36
C ALA A 164 15.62 -16.17 -5.19
N PRO A 165 16.48 -17.00 -5.82
CA PRO A 165 17.43 -16.54 -6.80
C PRO A 165 16.78 -15.66 -7.85
N GLU A 166 17.55 -14.70 -8.35
CA GLU A 166 17.09 -13.82 -9.41
C GLU A 166 16.92 -14.60 -10.71
N ILE A 167 15.89 -14.26 -11.48
CA ILE A 167 15.72 -14.75 -12.85
C ILE A 167 16.32 -13.68 -13.76
N ASP A 168 17.62 -13.80 -14.00
CA ASP A 168 18.32 -12.99 -15.00
C ASP A 168 17.96 -13.43 -16.43
N VAL A 169 18.48 -12.72 -17.42
CA VAL A 169 18.21 -13.01 -18.85
C VAL A 169 18.60 -14.45 -19.21
N GLU A 170 19.70 -14.94 -18.65
CA GLU A 170 20.18 -16.29 -18.89
C GLU A 170 19.21 -17.35 -18.35
N THR A 171 18.74 -17.16 -17.13
CA THR A 171 17.77 -18.05 -16.48
C THR A 171 16.42 -17.95 -17.16
N TYR A 172 16.00 -16.75 -17.58
CA TYR A 172 14.77 -16.54 -18.33
C TYR A 172 14.81 -17.25 -19.69
N ARG A 173 15.93 -17.20 -20.39
CA ARG A 173 16.13 -17.92 -21.66
C ARG A 173 15.99 -19.43 -21.47
N LYS A 174 16.59 -19.99 -20.41
CA LYS A 174 16.46 -21.41 -20.05
C LYS A 174 15.01 -21.77 -19.70
N LEU A 175 14.32 -20.90 -18.95
CA LEU A 175 12.90 -21.06 -18.62
C LEU A 175 12.05 -21.09 -19.89
N ALA A 176 12.18 -20.07 -20.75
CA ALA A 176 11.43 -19.94 -21.99
C ALA A 176 11.60 -21.19 -22.88
N LYS A 177 12.84 -21.67 -23.07
CA LYS A 177 13.14 -22.90 -23.83
C LYS A 177 12.49 -24.14 -23.20
N ALA A 178 12.41 -24.21 -21.88
CA ALA A 178 11.79 -25.35 -21.19
C ALA A 178 10.25 -25.36 -21.30
N VAL A 179 9.61 -24.19 -21.35
CA VAL A 179 8.14 -24.08 -21.26
C VAL A 179 7.43 -23.73 -22.58
N MET A 180 8.15 -23.34 -23.64
CA MET A 180 7.54 -22.83 -24.88
C MET A 180 6.49 -23.78 -25.48
N TYR A 181 6.78 -25.08 -25.51
CA TYR A 181 5.88 -26.08 -26.10
C TYR A 181 4.61 -26.32 -25.28
N CYS A 182 4.61 -25.93 -23.99
CA CYS A 182 3.43 -26.02 -23.15
C CYS A 182 2.32 -25.06 -23.62
N TYR A 183 2.69 -23.94 -24.22
CA TYR A 183 1.72 -22.97 -24.74
C TYR A 183 1.19 -23.32 -26.13
N THR A 184 1.87 -24.21 -26.85
CA THR A 184 1.40 -24.77 -28.14
C THR A 184 0.61 -26.07 -27.95
N GLY A 185 0.31 -26.46 -26.70
CA GLY A 185 -0.44 -27.67 -26.36
C GLY A 185 0.38 -28.96 -26.28
N THR A 186 1.70 -28.90 -26.44
CA THR A 186 2.62 -30.05 -26.46
C THR A 186 3.71 -29.93 -25.40
N CYS A 187 3.30 -29.83 -24.13
CA CYS A 187 4.22 -29.61 -23.00
C CYS A 187 5.20 -30.79 -22.78
N ASP A 188 6.50 -30.49 -22.67
CA ASP A 188 7.55 -31.47 -22.35
C ASP A 188 7.74 -31.54 -20.82
N GLY A 189 6.98 -32.42 -20.16
CA GLY A 189 6.99 -32.59 -18.71
C GLY A 189 8.39 -32.79 -18.10
N PRO A 190 9.23 -33.70 -18.64
CA PRO A 190 10.59 -33.88 -18.17
C PRO A 190 11.45 -32.61 -18.22
N LYS A 191 11.41 -31.83 -19.31
CA LYS A 191 12.17 -30.58 -19.42
C LYS A 191 11.66 -29.50 -18.46
N VAL A 192 10.34 -29.35 -18.35
CA VAL A 192 9.72 -28.40 -17.41
C VAL A 192 10.11 -28.74 -15.97
N ARG A 193 10.00 -30.02 -15.59
CA ARG A 193 10.41 -30.48 -14.27
C ARG A 193 11.90 -30.28 -14.03
N ALA A 194 12.76 -30.59 -15.00
CA ALA A 194 14.20 -30.42 -14.86
C ALA A 194 14.58 -28.97 -14.57
N PHE A 195 13.98 -28.00 -15.28
CA PHE A 195 14.20 -26.58 -15.03
C PHE A 195 13.78 -26.18 -13.60
N PHE A 196 12.52 -26.45 -13.22
CA PHE A 196 12.02 -26.00 -11.91
C PHE A 196 12.66 -26.74 -10.74
N ALA A 197 12.99 -28.02 -10.90
CA ALA A 197 13.72 -28.77 -9.88
C ALA A 197 15.12 -28.19 -9.66
N ASN A 198 15.85 -27.88 -10.74
CA ASN A 198 17.15 -27.22 -10.66
C ASN A 198 17.05 -25.83 -10.03
N TYR A 199 16.04 -25.04 -10.39
CA TYR A 199 15.80 -23.72 -9.80
C TYR A 199 15.55 -23.83 -8.28
N VAL A 200 14.67 -24.74 -7.84
CA VAL A 200 14.39 -24.96 -6.41
C VAL A 200 15.61 -25.48 -5.65
N GLN A 201 16.37 -26.42 -6.23
CA GLN A 201 17.56 -27.00 -5.59
C GLN A 201 18.68 -25.97 -5.39
N ASN A 202 18.88 -25.07 -6.35
CA ASN A 202 19.91 -24.04 -6.27
C ASN A 202 19.48 -22.79 -5.47
N SER A 203 18.29 -22.83 -4.85
CA SER A 203 17.74 -21.73 -4.07
C SER A 203 18.10 -21.80 -2.58
N TYR A 204 19.39 -21.83 -2.25
CA TYR A 204 19.89 -21.88 -0.87
C TYR A 204 19.32 -20.79 0.04
N SER A 205 19.10 -19.59 -0.52
CA SER A 205 18.49 -18.46 0.17
C SER A 205 17.04 -18.72 0.62
N VAL A 206 16.39 -19.75 0.08
CA VAL A 206 15.04 -20.21 0.43
C VAL A 206 15.11 -21.46 1.31
N THR A 207 15.92 -22.45 0.92
CA THR A 207 16.00 -23.76 1.59
C THR A 207 16.70 -23.69 2.95
N GLU A 208 17.68 -22.79 3.12
CA GLU A 208 18.39 -22.54 4.39
C GLU A 208 18.01 -21.20 5.03
N SER A 209 16.81 -20.70 4.70
CA SER A 209 16.32 -19.41 5.17
C SER A 209 16.01 -19.38 6.67
N ASP A 210 15.96 -18.16 7.23
CA ASP A 210 15.42 -17.92 8.58
C ASP A 210 14.00 -18.45 8.74
N PHE A 211 13.23 -18.50 7.66
CA PHE A 211 11.90 -19.07 7.66
C PHE A 211 11.91 -20.57 7.93
N VAL A 212 12.77 -21.35 7.25
CA VAL A 212 12.89 -22.79 7.52
C VAL A 212 13.40 -23.04 8.94
N ARG A 213 14.36 -22.23 9.43
CA ARG A 213 14.81 -22.27 10.84
C ARG A 213 13.66 -22.00 11.82
N MET A 214 12.83 -21.00 11.53
CA MET A 214 11.65 -20.66 12.33
C MET A 214 10.65 -21.81 12.37
N LEU A 215 10.31 -22.43 11.23
CA LEU A 215 9.39 -23.57 11.18
C LEU A 215 9.93 -24.78 11.97
N ASN A 216 11.23 -25.08 11.87
CA ASN A 216 11.86 -26.13 12.67
C ASN A 216 11.76 -25.83 14.18
N LYS A 217 11.97 -24.57 14.58
CA LYS A 217 11.75 -24.14 15.97
C LYS A 217 10.31 -24.36 16.41
N TRP A 218 9.32 -24.11 15.56
CA TRP A 218 7.91 -24.34 15.90
C TRP A 218 7.60 -25.82 16.12
N VAL A 219 8.16 -26.72 15.31
CA VAL A 219 8.02 -28.17 15.52
C VAL A 219 8.51 -28.57 16.92
N SER A 220 9.66 -28.04 17.35
CA SER A 220 10.19 -28.24 18.71
C SER A 220 9.27 -27.63 19.80
N LEU A 221 8.76 -26.42 19.57
CA LEU A 221 7.80 -25.77 20.48
C LEU A 221 6.52 -26.59 20.63
N PHE A 222 6.00 -27.20 19.56
CA PHE A 222 4.79 -28.03 19.61
C PHE A 222 5.00 -29.32 20.41
N GLN A 223 6.18 -29.93 20.34
CA GLN A 223 6.52 -31.07 21.20
C GLN A 223 6.54 -30.66 22.68
N THR A 224 7.11 -29.50 22.98
CA THR A 224 7.13 -28.94 24.35
C THR A 224 5.71 -28.58 24.82
N LEU A 225 4.91 -27.99 23.94
CA LEU A 225 3.52 -27.63 24.18
C LEU A 225 2.68 -28.88 24.49
N LYS A 226 2.92 -29.99 23.80
CA LYS A 226 2.26 -31.28 24.07
C LYS A 226 2.53 -31.72 25.51
N LYS A 227 3.80 -31.73 25.93
CA LYS A 227 4.19 -32.12 27.29
C LYS A 227 3.49 -31.25 28.35
N LYS A 228 3.54 -29.92 28.20
CA LYS A 228 2.93 -28.98 29.16
C LYS A 228 1.40 -29.03 29.18
N THR A 229 0.77 -29.30 28.04
CA THR A 229 -0.69 -29.47 27.98
C THR A 229 -1.13 -30.77 28.65
N THR A 230 -0.34 -31.84 28.55
CA THR A 230 -0.57 -33.08 29.32
C THR A 230 -0.49 -32.83 30.82
N ASP A 231 0.47 -32.01 31.27
CA ASP A 231 0.58 -31.59 32.68
C ASP A 231 -0.69 -30.84 33.12
N VAL A 232 -1.18 -29.88 32.33
CA VAL A 232 -2.45 -29.17 32.59
C VAL A 232 -3.63 -30.13 32.70
N GLN A 233 -3.76 -31.08 31.77
CA GLN A 233 -4.84 -32.06 31.81
C GLN A 233 -4.76 -32.95 33.06
N THR A 234 -3.55 -33.36 33.44
CA THR A 234 -3.30 -34.21 34.60
C THR A 234 -3.64 -33.49 35.90
N TYR A 235 -3.08 -32.29 36.11
CA TYR A 235 -3.31 -31.53 37.34
C TYR A 235 -4.75 -31.03 37.46
N SER A 236 -5.40 -30.65 36.35
CA SER A 236 -6.81 -30.26 36.39
C SER A 236 -7.73 -31.44 36.77
N LYS A 237 -7.47 -32.65 36.26
CA LYS A 237 -8.19 -33.87 36.71
C LYS A 237 -7.96 -34.14 38.20
N GLN A 238 -6.72 -34.00 38.68
CA GLN A 238 -6.40 -34.15 40.11
C GLN A 238 -7.15 -33.13 40.97
N VAL A 239 -7.18 -31.85 40.58
CA VAL A 239 -7.94 -30.81 41.28
C VAL A 239 -9.43 -31.17 41.36
N GLN A 240 -10.04 -31.62 40.26
CA GLN A 240 -11.46 -32.01 40.27
C GLN A 240 -11.73 -33.24 41.15
N ALA A 241 -10.85 -34.23 41.14
CA ALA A 241 -10.97 -35.41 42.00
C ALA A 241 -10.87 -35.02 43.49
N ARG A 242 -9.85 -34.22 43.84
CA ARG A 242 -9.60 -33.76 45.22
C ARG A 242 -10.66 -32.80 45.71
N LEU A 243 -11.25 -31.99 44.84
CA LEU A 243 -12.36 -31.11 45.18
C LEU A 243 -13.59 -31.90 45.68
N LYS A 244 -13.90 -33.05 45.07
CA LYS A 244 -14.98 -33.92 45.53
C LYS A 244 -14.72 -34.39 46.97
N THR A 245 -13.49 -34.79 47.27
CA THR A 245 -13.05 -35.20 48.61
C THR A 245 -13.21 -34.07 49.63
N VAL A 246 -12.69 -32.86 49.31
CA VAL A 246 -12.81 -31.69 50.21
C VAL A 246 -14.27 -31.29 50.41
N SER A 247 -15.08 -31.28 49.35
CA SER A 247 -16.51 -30.94 49.45
C SER A 247 -17.27 -31.92 50.35
N ALA A 248 -17.02 -33.22 50.20
CA ALA A 248 -17.62 -34.24 51.07
C ALA A 248 -17.17 -34.05 52.53
N LYS A 249 -15.89 -33.75 52.76
CA LYS A 249 -15.34 -33.49 54.10
C LYS A 249 -15.97 -32.26 54.76
N VAL A 250 -16.13 -31.16 54.02
CA VAL A 250 -16.77 -29.94 54.53
C VAL A 250 -18.22 -30.21 54.94
N ASN A 251 -18.98 -30.92 54.12
CA ASN A 251 -20.37 -31.27 54.42
C ASN A 251 -20.48 -32.19 55.64
N SER A 252 -19.64 -33.23 55.70
CA SER A 252 -19.59 -34.16 56.83
C SER A 252 -19.22 -33.47 58.14
N VAL A 253 -18.18 -32.63 58.15
CA VAL A 253 -17.77 -31.87 59.34
C VAL A 253 -18.87 -30.91 59.77
N LYS A 254 -19.49 -30.17 58.83
CA LYS A 254 -20.59 -29.25 59.14
C LYS A 254 -21.76 -29.98 59.80
N ALA A 255 -22.18 -31.13 59.26
CA ALA A 255 -23.26 -31.93 59.83
C ALA A 255 -22.95 -32.43 61.27
N ASN A 256 -21.69 -32.76 61.53
CA ASN A 256 -21.25 -33.27 62.83
C ASN A 256 -21.11 -32.17 63.88
N VAL A 257 -20.55 -31.00 63.54
CA VAL A 257 -20.22 -29.96 64.52
C VAL A 257 -21.32 -28.92 64.73
N CYS A 258 -22.26 -28.76 63.79
CA CYS A 258 -23.31 -27.74 63.86
C CYS A 258 -24.62 -28.20 64.50
N LYS A 259 -24.61 -29.30 65.27
CA LYS A 259 -25.79 -29.76 66.04
C LYS A 259 -26.16 -28.75 67.14
N ASN A 260 -27.43 -28.71 67.53
CA ASN A 260 -27.95 -27.91 68.65
C ASN A 260 -27.56 -26.42 68.60
N ASN A 261 -27.69 -25.78 67.42
CA ASN A 261 -27.40 -24.37 67.19
C ASN A 261 -25.92 -23.93 67.41
N ALA A 262 -24.97 -24.86 67.53
CA ALA A 262 -23.56 -24.56 67.81
C ALA A 262 -22.84 -23.72 66.72
N CYS A 263 -23.40 -23.63 65.50
CA CYS A 263 -22.87 -22.83 64.39
C CYS A 263 -23.67 -21.55 64.09
N LYS A 264 -24.61 -21.13 64.95
CA LYS A 264 -25.40 -19.90 64.73
C LYS A 264 -24.59 -18.60 64.90
N GLY A 265 -23.44 -18.65 65.57
CA GLY A 265 -22.54 -17.50 65.71
C GLY A 265 -21.99 -17.00 64.36
N SER A 266 -21.71 -15.70 64.28
CA SER A 266 -21.18 -15.06 63.06
C SER A 266 -19.86 -15.69 62.61
N THR A 267 -18.99 -16.09 63.54
CA THR A 267 -17.67 -16.68 63.25
C THR A 267 -17.76 -18.02 62.50
N PRO A 268 -18.44 -19.08 63.00
CA PRO A 268 -18.66 -20.31 62.24
C PRO A 268 -19.42 -20.10 60.92
N ALA A 269 -20.46 -19.27 60.92
CA ALA A 269 -21.28 -19.02 59.73
C ALA A 269 -20.45 -18.40 58.59
N ASN A 270 -19.62 -17.41 58.90
CA ASN A 270 -18.71 -16.78 57.94
C ASN A 270 -17.64 -17.74 57.42
N ALA A 271 -17.10 -18.60 58.28
CA ALA A 271 -16.12 -19.61 57.88
C ALA A 271 -16.71 -20.62 56.86
N PHE A 272 -17.88 -21.20 57.18
CA PHE A 272 -18.54 -22.12 56.25
C PHE A 272 -18.98 -21.44 54.95
N LYS A 273 -19.41 -20.17 55.00
CA LYS A 273 -19.70 -19.37 53.80
C LYS A 273 -18.45 -19.21 52.93
N LYS A 274 -17.29 -18.92 53.53
CA LYS A 274 -16.00 -18.81 52.81
C LYS A 274 -15.56 -20.14 52.20
N TYR A 275 -15.75 -21.26 52.90
CA TYR A 275 -15.44 -22.59 52.38
C TYR A 275 -16.31 -22.96 51.19
N ALA A 276 -17.64 -22.75 51.30
CA ALA A 276 -18.57 -23.01 50.21
C ALA A 276 -18.26 -22.14 48.98
N SER A 277 -18.01 -20.84 49.18
CA SER A 277 -17.61 -19.93 48.11
C SER A 277 -16.32 -20.39 47.42
N THR A 278 -15.31 -20.81 48.19
CA THR A 278 -14.04 -21.30 47.64
C THR A 278 -14.22 -22.60 46.86
N ILE A 279 -15.04 -23.54 47.34
CA ILE A 279 -15.38 -24.77 46.62
C ILE A 279 -16.03 -24.44 45.27
N THR A 280 -16.96 -23.47 45.23
CA THR A 280 -17.59 -23.00 43.98
C THR A 280 -16.55 -22.40 43.03
N THR A 281 -15.61 -21.60 43.52
CA THR A 281 -14.52 -21.06 42.70
C THR A 281 -13.61 -22.15 42.13
N VAL A 282 -13.27 -23.18 42.90
CA VAL A 282 -12.47 -24.31 42.37
C VAL A 282 -13.29 -25.14 41.37
N LYS A 283 -14.60 -25.30 41.62
CA LYS A 283 -15.52 -26.02 40.71
C LYS A 283 -15.64 -25.37 39.35
N SER A 284 -15.49 -24.05 39.23
CA SER A 284 -15.52 -23.36 37.93
C SER A 284 -14.40 -23.79 36.99
N LEU A 285 -13.37 -24.51 37.49
CA LEU A 285 -12.27 -25.08 36.70
C LEU A 285 -12.61 -26.44 36.06
N GLN A 286 -13.84 -26.95 36.20
CA GLN A 286 -14.25 -28.26 35.67
C GLN A 286 -14.12 -28.40 34.14
N GLY A 287 -14.09 -27.29 33.40
CA GLY A 287 -13.91 -27.28 31.94
C GLY A 287 -12.47 -27.50 31.48
N VAL A 288 -11.48 -27.26 32.35
CA VAL A 288 -10.05 -27.29 31.99
C VAL A 288 -9.58 -28.66 31.45
N PRO A 289 -9.96 -29.82 32.04
CA PRO A 289 -9.54 -31.13 31.52
C PRO A 289 -9.99 -31.40 30.08
N SER A 290 -11.20 -30.97 29.73
CA SER A 290 -11.77 -31.14 28.39
C SER A 290 -11.09 -30.20 27.38
N ALA A 291 -10.88 -28.93 27.77
CA ALA A 291 -10.14 -27.97 26.96
C ALA A 291 -8.70 -28.43 26.66
N ALA A 292 -7.99 -28.95 27.67
CA ALA A 292 -6.66 -29.53 27.50
C ALA A 292 -6.67 -30.77 26.60
N GLY A 293 -7.68 -31.64 26.73
CA GLY A 293 -7.85 -32.81 25.86
C GLY A 293 -8.03 -32.44 24.38
N LYS A 294 -8.89 -31.46 24.08
CA LYS A 294 -9.09 -30.96 22.71
C LYS A 294 -7.82 -30.33 22.13
N SER A 295 -7.08 -29.60 22.97
CA SER A 295 -5.81 -28.98 22.56
C SER A 295 -4.77 -30.06 22.22
N LEU A 296 -4.67 -31.12 23.03
CA LEU A 296 -3.76 -32.24 22.79
C LEU A 296 -4.03 -32.97 21.46
N THR A 297 -5.29 -33.15 21.08
CA THR A 297 -5.65 -33.79 19.79
C THR A 297 -5.28 -32.95 18.57
N ASN A 298 -5.11 -31.63 18.75
CA ASN A 298 -4.79 -30.71 17.67
C ASN A 298 -3.28 -30.56 17.43
N ILE A 299 -2.45 -30.75 18.46
CA ILE A 299 -0.99 -30.56 18.35
C ILE A 299 -0.35 -31.43 17.24
N PRO A 300 -0.67 -32.72 17.07
CA PRO A 300 -0.12 -33.52 15.97
C PRO A 300 -0.43 -32.93 14.58
N LYS A 301 -1.63 -32.38 14.40
CA LYS A 301 -2.01 -31.70 13.15
C LYS A 301 -1.18 -30.44 12.93
N MET A 302 -0.94 -29.65 13.98
CA MET A 302 -0.07 -28.47 13.92
C MET A 302 1.36 -28.84 13.51
N THR A 303 1.91 -29.91 14.08
CA THR A 303 3.22 -30.45 13.72
C THR A 303 3.26 -30.88 12.25
N GLN A 304 2.26 -31.64 11.79
CA GLN A 304 2.21 -32.11 10.41
C GLN A 304 2.13 -30.96 9.40
N ILE A 305 1.29 -29.95 9.67
CA ILE A 305 1.17 -28.76 8.80
C ILE A 305 2.53 -28.05 8.67
N THR A 306 3.24 -27.91 9.79
CA THR A 306 4.55 -27.24 9.81
C THR A 306 5.63 -28.05 9.11
N GLN A 307 5.64 -29.38 9.30
CA GLN A 307 6.55 -30.29 8.59
C GLN A 307 6.30 -30.32 7.08
N ASN A 308 5.03 -30.28 6.66
CA ASN A 308 4.67 -30.16 5.25
C ASN A 308 5.18 -28.84 4.66
N ALA A 309 5.05 -27.72 5.37
CA ALA A 309 5.57 -26.43 4.93
C ALA A 309 7.10 -26.44 4.76
N ILE A 310 7.84 -27.06 5.70
CA ILE A 310 9.29 -27.28 5.57
C ILE A 310 9.60 -28.10 4.32
N ARG A 311 8.97 -29.27 4.16
CA ARG A 311 9.19 -30.16 3.02
C ARG A 311 8.92 -29.46 1.68
N TYR A 312 7.84 -28.66 1.60
CA TYR A 312 7.46 -27.97 0.36
C TYR A 312 8.34 -26.76 0.04
N THR A 313 9.18 -26.35 0.98
CA THR A 313 10.21 -25.32 0.78
C THR A 313 11.50 -25.94 0.26
N THR A 314 11.85 -27.15 0.73
CA THR A 314 13.17 -27.77 0.50
C THR A 314 13.19 -28.81 -0.62
N THR A 315 12.04 -29.37 -1.00
CA THR A 315 11.98 -30.48 -1.96
C THR A 315 11.25 -30.06 -3.22
N PRO A 316 11.87 -30.23 -4.42
CA PRO A 316 11.18 -30.05 -5.69
C PRO A 316 9.92 -30.90 -5.79
N ALA A 317 8.91 -30.38 -6.50
CA ALA A 317 7.69 -31.12 -6.74
C ALA A 317 7.88 -32.20 -7.83
N ASP A 318 6.85 -33.02 -8.01
CA ASP A 318 6.80 -33.99 -9.10
C ASP A 318 6.46 -33.32 -10.43
N GLU A 319 6.58 -34.09 -11.51
CA GLU A 319 6.28 -33.62 -12.87
C GLU A 319 4.82 -33.14 -12.98
N ALA A 320 3.89 -33.90 -12.40
CA ALA A 320 2.47 -33.59 -12.44
C ALA A 320 2.16 -32.21 -11.84
N TYR A 321 2.81 -31.83 -10.75
CA TYR A 321 2.66 -30.49 -10.17
C TYR A 321 3.11 -29.38 -11.12
N TYR A 322 4.28 -29.51 -11.75
CA TYR A 322 4.79 -28.49 -12.64
C TYR A 322 3.98 -28.41 -13.95
N LEU A 323 3.55 -29.54 -14.49
CA LEU A 323 2.62 -29.58 -15.62
C LEU A 323 1.29 -28.92 -15.27
N LYS A 324 0.73 -29.20 -14.09
CA LYS A 324 -0.47 -28.52 -13.58
C LYS A 324 -0.26 -27.01 -13.47
N LEU A 325 0.91 -26.58 -12.99
CA LEU A 325 1.26 -25.16 -12.90
C LEU A 325 1.28 -24.49 -14.27
N MET A 326 1.76 -25.19 -15.31
CA MET A 326 1.76 -24.69 -16.68
C MET A 326 0.37 -24.71 -17.33
N ASN A 327 -0.41 -25.77 -17.09
CA ASN A 327 -1.68 -26.01 -17.78
C ASN A 327 -2.86 -25.27 -17.16
N GLU A 328 -2.97 -25.24 -15.83
CA GLU A 328 -4.12 -24.62 -15.13
C GLU A 328 -3.90 -23.14 -14.82
N TYR A 329 -2.65 -22.75 -14.57
CA TYR A 329 -2.34 -21.40 -14.08
C TYR A 329 -1.58 -20.56 -15.08
N HIS A 330 -1.22 -21.11 -16.25
CA HIS A 330 -0.29 -20.56 -17.25
C HIS A 330 0.69 -19.59 -16.61
N ILE A 331 1.91 -20.03 -16.25
CA ILE A 331 2.94 -19.14 -15.69
C ILE A 331 3.20 -17.99 -16.70
N ASN A 332 2.39 -16.94 -16.68
CA ASN A 332 2.30 -15.96 -17.75
C ASN A 332 3.30 -14.84 -17.54
N SER A 333 3.96 -14.83 -16.38
CA SER A 333 4.97 -13.87 -16.02
C SER A 333 6.07 -14.51 -15.17
N LEU A 334 7.26 -13.94 -15.22
CA LEU A 334 8.37 -14.24 -14.31
C LEU A 334 7.97 -14.15 -12.83
N ARG A 335 6.96 -13.35 -12.49
CA ARG A 335 6.42 -13.24 -11.13
C ARG A 335 5.80 -14.54 -10.61
N ASP A 336 5.32 -15.39 -11.52
CA ASP A 336 4.66 -16.64 -11.19
C ASP A 336 5.66 -17.79 -10.97
N VAL A 337 6.93 -17.63 -11.34
CA VAL A 337 7.97 -18.66 -11.18
C VAL A 337 8.17 -19.01 -9.70
N ILE A 338 7.90 -18.08 -8.78
CA ILE A 338 7.93 -18.35 -7.33
C ILE A 338 6.92 -19.44 -6.91
N LYS A 339 5.89 -19.70 -7.71
CA LYS A 339 4.92 -20.78 -7.50
C LYS A 339 5.56 -22.17 -7.67
N ALA A 340 6.74 -22.26 -8.29
CA ALA A 340 7.52 -23.50 -8.35
C ALA A 340 7.88 -24.04 -6.96
N PHE A 341 7.99 -23.15 -5.96
CA PHE A 341 8.05 -23.53 -4.57
C PHE A 341 6.64 -23.82 -4.07
N ARG A 342 6.29 -25.10 -3.97
CA ARG A 342 4.97 -25.58 -3.52
C ARG A 342 4.51 -24.96 -2.20
N VAL A 343 5.45 -24.57 -1.33
CA VAL A 343 5.15 -23.87 -0.08
C VAL A 343 4.37 -22.56 -0.29
N THR A 344 4.58 -21.85 -1.40
CA THR A 344 3.89 -20.58 -1.70
C THR A 344 2.38 -20.76 -1.87
N GLN A 345 1.96 -21.87 -2.48
CA GLN A 345 0.55 -22.22 -2.62
C GLN A 345 -0.03 -22.81 -1.33
N TYR A 346 0.80 -23.48 -0.53
CA TYR A 346 0.38 -24.18 0.69
C TYR A 346 0.18 -23.25 1.90
N LEU A 347 1.06 -22.25 2.05
CA LEU A 347 1.15 -21.42 3.24
C LEU A 347 -0.12 -20.64 3.62
N PRO A 348 -0.88 -20.04 2.69
CA PRO A 348 -2.08 -19.30 3.04
C PRO A 348 -3.11 -20.18 3.77
N GLN A 349 -3.34 -21.41 3.29
CA GLN A 349 -4.26 -22.35 3.93
C GLN A 349 -3.68 -22.90 5.25
N ALA A 350 -2.39 -23.25 5.24
CA ALA A 350 -1.68 -23.73 6.42
C ALA A 350 -1.74 -22.72 7.58
N ALA A 351 -1.65 -21.42 7.29
CA ALA A 351 -1.75 -20.37 8.29
C ALA A 351 -3.12 -20.32 8.98
N GLU A 352 -4.19 -20.37 8.20
CA GLU A 352 -5.56 -20.40 8.74
C GLU A 352 -5.84 -21.67 9.55
N ASP A 353 -5.33 -22.82 9.10
CA ASP A 353 -5.47 -24.07 9.84
C ASP A 353 -4.69 -24.02 11.17
N LEU A 354 -3.45 -23.52 11.18
CA LEU A 354 -2.67 -23.33 12.40
C LEU A 354 -3.34 -22.35 13.37
N LYS A 355 -3.93 -21.27 12.87
CA LYS A 355 -4.68 -20.29 13.66
C LYS A 355 -5.92 -20.91 14.31
N LYS A 356 -6.70 -21.71 13.58
CA LYS A 356 -7.85 -22.44 14.15
C LYS A 356 -7.43 -23.43 15.22
N LEU A 357 -6.36 -24.19 14.98
CA LEU A 357 -5.85 -25.19 15.93
C LEU A 357 -5.31 -24.54 17.21
N THR A 358 -4.53 -23.47 17.09
CA THR A 358 -3.98 -22.72 18.24
C THR A 358 -5.07 -21.98 19.04
N GLY A 359 -6.19 -21.61 18.42
CA GLY A 359 -7.33 -21.01 19.11
C GLY A 359 -7.93 -21.88 20.23
N THR A 360 -7.76 -23.20 20.17
CA THR A 360 -8.26 -24.11 21.22
C THR A 360 -7.59 -23.94 22.58
N PHE A 361 -6.37 -23.38 22.61
CA PHE A 361 -5.64 -23.08 23.84
C PHE A 361 -6.19 -21.87 24.59
N ASN A 362 -6.96 -20.99 23.93
CA ASN A 362 -7.62 -19.85 24.58
C ASN A 362 -8.55 -20.32 25.70
N LEU A 363 -9.17 -21.50 25.56
CA LEU A 363 -10.02 -22.08 26.60
C LEU A 363 -9.22 -22.40 27.87
N ILE A 364 -7.95 -22.80 27.76
CA ILE A 364 -7.07 -23.05 28.90
C ILE A 364 -6.69 -21.71 29.56
N SER A 365 -6.31 -20.71 28.75
CA SER A 365 -5.92 -19.39 29.23
C SER A 365 -7.08 -18.65 29.93
N ASN A 366 -8.32 -18.78 29.42
CA ASN A 366 -9.52 -18.20 30.05
C ASN A 366 -9.74 -18.68 31.49
N HIS A 367 -9.27 -19.88 31.84
CA HIS A 367 -9.38 -20.43 33.19
C HIS A 367 -8.20 -20.10 34.10
N ALA A 368 -7.12 -19.49 33.58
CA ALA A 368 -5.93 -19.15 34.36
C ALA A 368 -6.22 -18.12 35.47
N GLY A 369 -7.07 -17.13 35.19
CA GLY A 369 -7.54 -16.16 36.18
C GLY A 369 -8.32 -16.81 37.31
N ALA A 370 -9.27 -17.68 36.97
CA ALA A 370 -10.07 -18.42 37.96
C ALA A 370 -9.19 -19.32 38.85
N ALA A 371 -8.14 -19.95 38.30
CA ALA A 371 -7.21 -20.76 39.07
C ALA A 371 -6.41 -19.94 40.10
N LYS A 372 -5.94 -18.74 39.72
CA LYS A 372 -5.26 -17.81 40.64
C LYS A 372 -6.20 -17.31 41.75
N THR A 373 -7.45 -16.98 41.42
CA THR A 373 -8.49 -16.58 42.39
C THR A 373 -8.80 -17.71 43.37
N ALA A 374 -8.90 -18.95 42.88
CA ALA A 374 -9.07 -20.12 43.72
C ALA A 374 -7.90 -20.32 44.69
N ALA A 375 -6.65 -20.20 44.21
CA ALA A 375 -5.46 -20.33 45.06
C ALA A 375 -5.39 -19.24 46.14
N THR A 376 -5.76 -18.01 45.79
CA THR A 376 -5.85 -16.89 46.74
C THR A 376 -6.89 -17.18 47.82
N SER A 377 -8.07 -17.69 47.43
CA SER A 377 -9.15 -18.03 48.35
C SER A 377 -8.76 -19.18 49.29
N ILE A 378 -8.01 -20.18 48.80
CA ILE A 378 -7.45 -21.26 49.63
C ILE A 378 -6.41 -20.69 50.60
N ASN A 379 -5.50 -19.82 50.17
CA ASN A 379 -4.50 -19.22 51.06
C ASN A 379 -5.17 -18.39 52.18
N GLN A 380 -6.25 -17.66 51.88
CA GLN A 380 -7.05 -16.94 52.88
C GLN A 380 -7.72 -17.89 53.89
N ILE A 381 -8.17 -19.08 53.45
CA ILE A 381 -8.66 -20.11 54.37
C ILE A 381 -7.54 -20.59 55.28
N LEU A 382 -6.35 -20.83 54.72
CA LEU A 382 -5.21 -21.40 55.44
C LEU A 382 -4.51 -20.41 56.38
N SER A 383 -4.71 -19.10 56.20
CA SER A 383 -4.12 -18.06 57.06
C SER A 383 -4.86 -17.88 58.39
N VAL A 384 -6.09 -18.39 58.53
CA VAL A 384 -6.86 -18.27 59.78
C VAL A 384 -6.28 -19.21 60.84
N ASN A 385 -5.91 -18.66 62.00
CA ASN A 385 -5.41 -19.47 63.12
C ASN A 385 -6.56 -19.85 64.07
N TRP A 386 -7.28 -20.93 63.75
CA TRP A 386 -8.38 -21.42 64.58
C TRP A 386 -7.94 -21.87 65.97
N ALA A 387 -6.70 -22.33 66.16
CA ALA A 387 -6.20 -22.77 67.46
C ALA A 387 -6.17 -21.63 68.50
N LYS A 388 -5.91 -20.39 68.05
CA LYS A 388 -5.88 -19.18 68.89
C LYS A 388 -7.23 -18.45 68.99
N ASN A 389 -8.31 -18.99 68.41
CA ASN A 389 -9.61 -18.32 68.44
C ASN A 389 -10.23 -18.34 69.85
N SER A 390 -10.37 -17.16 70.46
CA SER A 390 -10.84 -16.97 71.83
C SER A 390 -12.36 -17.06 72.01
N GLU A 391 -13.14 -16.94 70.92
CA GLU A 391 -14.60 -17.07 70.93
C GLU A 391 -15.00 -18.55 71.03
N LEU A 392 -14.42 -19.37 70.17
CA LEU A 392 -14.73 -20.80 70.06
C LEU A 392 -14.09 -21.65 71.16
N SER A 393 -13.13 -21.12 71.94
CA SER A 393 -12.49 -21.87 73.04
C SER A 393 -13.32 -21.95 74.31
N LYS A 394 -14.30 -21.04 74.49
CA LYS A 394 -15.06 -20.85 75.75
C LYS A 394 -15.97 -22.02 76.12
N THR A 395 -16.64 -22.64 75.14
CA THR A 395 -17.63 -23.70 75.39
C THR A 395 -17.19 -25.04 74.81
N ALA A 396 -17.67 -26.15 75.36
CA ALA A 396 -17.38 -27.49 74.84
C ALA A 396 -17.86 -27.66 73.38
N SER A 397 -19.02 -27.11 73.04
CA SER A 397 -19.55 -27.08 71.67
C SER A 397 -18.71 -26.21 70.74
N GLY A 398 -18.24 -25.04 71.21
CA GLY A 398 -17.32 -24.18 70.46
C GLY A 398 -16.00 -24.86 70.13
N ARG A 399 -15.41 -25.61 71.08
CA ARG A 399 -14.17 -26.36 70.87
C ARG A 399 -14.34 -27.44 69.79
N LYS A 400 -15.46 -28.17 69.79
CA LYS A 400 -15.79 -29.12 68.72
C LYS A 400 -15.90 -28.46 67.35
N VAL A 401 -16.52 -27.28 67.25
CA VAL A 401 -16.59 -26.50 66.00
C VAL A 401 -15.19 -26.08 65.55
N ARG A 402 -14.38 -25.51 66.45
CA ARG A 402 -12.99 -25.11 66.18
C ARG A 402 -12.16 -26.26 65.61
N ASP A 403 -12.20 -27.43 66.25
CA ASP A 403 -11.42 -28.61 65.83
C ASP A 403 -11.92 -29.14 64.47
N GLY A 404 -13.23 -29.05 64.19
CA GLY A 404 -13.81 -29.28 62.88
C GLY A 404 -13.29 -28.33 61.80
N LEU A 405 -13.22 -27.03 62.09
CA LEU A 405 -12.67 -26.02 61.16
C LEU A 405 -11.17 -26.27 60.87
N ILE A 406 -10.39 -26.68 61.87
CA ILE A 406 -8.99 -27.10 61.71
C ILE A 406 -8.88 -28.32 60.78
N ASN A 407 -9.77 -29.30 60.95
CA ASN A 407 -9.80 -30.49 60.09
C ASN A 407 -10.10 -30.14 58.63
N ILE A 408 -11.06 -29.24 58.39
CA ILE A 408 -11.35 -28.70 57.05
C ILE A 408 -10.14 -28.00 56.46
N GLN A 409 -9.45 -27.13 57.22
CA GLN A 409 -8.23 -26.45 56.76
C GLN A 409 -7.14 -27.44 56.34
N LYS A 410 -6.94 -28.52 57.10
CA LYS A 410 -5.98 -29.57 56.74
C LYS A 410 -6.31 -30.21 55.39
N SER A 411 -7.59 -30.47 55.11
CA SER A 411 -8.01 -31.01 53.81
C SER A 411 -7.78 -30.01 52.67
N PHE A 412 -8.10 -28.72 52.83
CA PHE A 412 -7.75 -27.70 51.83
C PHE A 412 -6.22 -27.63 51.56
N ARG A 413 -5.39 -27.75 52.60
CA ARG A 413 -3.92 -27.74 52.49
C ARG A 413 -3.39 -28.97 51.75
N ASN A 414 -3.82 -30.16 52.18
CA ASN A 414 -3.22 -31.42 51.72
C ASN A 414 -3.81 -31.87 50.37
N ASP A 415 -5.10 -31.63 50.13
CA ASP A 415 -5.79 -32.16 48.95
C ASP A 415 -5.88 -31.17 47.79
N LEU A 416 -5.97 -29.85 48.05
CA LEU A 416 -6.22 -28.86 46.99
C LEU A 416 -5.05 -27.92 46.69
N LYS A 417 -4.29 -27.48 47.70
CA LYS A 417 -3.23 -26.47 47.50
C LYS A 417 -2.18 -26.93 46.49
N GLY A 418 -1.56 -28.09 46.72
CA GLY A 418 -0.50 -28.63 45.85
C GLY A 418 -0.96 -28.83 44.39
N PRO A 419 -2.05 -29.59 44.14
CA PRO A 419 -2.57 -29.79 42.79
C PRO A 419 -2.95 -28.49 42.07
N LEU A 420 -3.51 -27.51 42.80
CA LEU A 420 -3.87 -26.22 42.21
C LEU A 420 -2.64 -25.37 41.87
N ASP A 421 -1.63 -25.34 42.74
CA ASP A 421 -0.37 -24.63 42.48
C ASP A 421 0.36 -25.26 41.26
N ASN A 422 0.34 -26.59 41.13
CA ASN A 422 0.87 -27.29 39.96
C ASN A 422 0.09 -26.96 38.67
N LEU A 423 -1.24 -26.90 38.73
CA LEU A 423 -2.08 -26.48 37.61
C LEU A 423 -1.75 -25.05 37.16
N ILE A 424 -1.57 -24.12 38.10
CA ILE A 424 -1.21 -22.72 37.79
C ILE A 424 0.15 -22.65 37.07
N LYS A 425 1.16 -23.40 37.56
CA LYS A 425 2.48 -23.48 36.92
C LYS A 425 2.40 -24.07 35.52
N ALA A 426 1.62 -25.14 35.33
CA ALA A 426 1.45 -25.78 34.03
C ALA A 426 0.72 -24.86 33.03
N ASN A 427 -0.33 -24.16 33.47
CA ASN A 427 -1.03 -23.16 32.65
C ASN A 427 -0.08 -22.04 32.21
N LYS A 428 0.75 -21.52 33.12
CA LYS A 428 1.76 -20.51 32.79
C LYS A 428 2.77 -21.02 31.77
N ALA A 429 3.25 -22.24 31.92
CA ALA A 429 4.20 -22.82 30.97
C ALA A 429 3.60 -22.98 29.56
N VAL A 430 2.30 -23.29 29.45
CA VAL A 430 1.59 -23.30 28.16
C VAL A 430 1.52 -21.90 27.57
N GLU A 431 1.16 -20.89 28.36
CA GLU A 431 1.12 -19.49 27.91
C GLU A 431 2.50 -18.97 27.44
N ASP A 432 3.55 -19.27 28.20
CA ASP A 432 4.93 -18.85 27.89
C ASP A 432 5.45 -19.48 26.58
N ILE A 433 4.94 -20.66 26.18
CA ILE A 433 5.24 -21.29 24.88
C ILE A 433 4.43 -20.63 23.75
N LEU A 434 3.14 -20.37 23.98
CA LEU A 434 2.27 -19.80 22.95
C LEU A 434 2.70 -18.38 22.54
N VAL A 435 3.26 -17.59 23.46
CA VAL A 435 3.80 -16.25 23.18
C VAL A 435 5.03 -16.29 22.26
N GLN A 436 5.74 -17.42 22.17
CA GLN A 436 6.90 -17.57 21.28
C GLN A 436 6.51 -17.87 19.82
N LEU A 437 5.24 -18.21 19.57
CA LEU A 437 4.73 -18.34 18.20
C LEU A 437 4.43 -16.93 17.66
N PRO A 438 4.82 -16.58 16.42
CA PRO A 438 4.64 -15.24 15.86
C PRO A 438 3.19 -15.00 15.41
N LEU A 439 2.23 -15.33 16.27
CA LEU A 439 0.81 -15.03 16.12
C LEU A 439 0.53 -13.61 16.62
N ARG A 440 1.24 -12.62 16.05
CA ARG A 440 1.08 -11.22 16.46
C ARG A 440 -0.35 -10.79 16.12
N ARG A 441 -1.13 -10.37 17.12
CA ARG A 441 -2.54 -9.93 16.94
C ARG A 441 -3.42 -10.98 16.21
N LYS A 442 -3.16 -12.29 16.39
CA LYS A 442 -3.87 -13.41 15.70
C LYS A 442 -3.67 -13.47 14.17
N ARG A 443 -2.65 -12.79 13.63
CA ARG A 443 -2.35 -12.79 12.19
C ARG A 443 -1.10 -13.61 11.93
N LEU A 444 -1.28 -14.69 11.18
CA LEU A 444 -0.21 -15.41 10.49
C LEU A 444 -0.55 -15.27 9.01
N GLU A 445 0.26 -14.52 8.28
CA GLU A 445 -0.01 -14.19 6.89
C GLU A 445 1.23 -14.49 6.06
N PHE A 446 1.02 -15.05 4.89
CA PHE A 446 2.06 -15.37 3.93
C PHE A 446 1.68 -14.80 2.58
N SER A 447 2.64 -14.15 1.93
CA SER A 447 2.50 -13.63 0.58
C SER A 447 3.71 -14.06 -0.24
N SER A 448 3.49 -14.29 -1.52
CA SER A 448 4.51 -14.67 -2.49
C SER A 448 4.26 -13.95 -3.79
N GLY A 449 5.32 -13.47 -4.43
CA GLY A 449 5.27 -12.85 -5.75
C GLY A 449 6.66 -12.55 -6.26
N GLY A 450 6.72 -11.97 -7.46
CA GLY A 450 7.94 -11.41 -8.02
C GLY A 450 7.83 -9.90 -8.18
N VAL A 451 8.99 -9.25 -8.11
CA VAL A 451 9.16 -7.85 -8.49
C VAL A 451 10.12 -7.81 -9.67
N SER A 452 9.80 -6.99 -10.66
CA SER A 452 10.68 -6.71 -11.79
C SER A 452 11.37 -5.36 -11.56
N TYR A 453 12.56 -5.22 -12.11
CA TYR A 453 13.33 -3.98 -12.12
C TYR A 453 13.71 -3.65 -13.57
N ASN A 454 13.92 -2.38 -13.86
CA ASN A 454 14.22 -1.90 -15.20
C ASN A 454 15.72 -2.00 -15.48
N ARG A 455 16.03 -2.30 -16.74
CA ARG A 455 17.40 -2.29 -17.29
C ARG A 455 17.40 -1.37 -18.50
N TRP A 456 18.35 -0.44 -18.56
CA TRP A 456 18.49 0.49 -19.68
C TRP A 456 19.95 0.86 -19.87
N ILE A 457 20.28 1.39 -21.04
CA ILE A 457 21.54 2.09 -21.29
C ILE A 457 21.27 3.60 -21.28
N ASN A 458 22.24 4.39 -20.86
CA ASN A 458 22.19 5.83 -21.08
C ASN A 458 22.97 6.11 -22.36
N ALA A 459 22.27 6.51 -23.41
CA ALA A 459 22.89 6.87 -24.67
C ALA A 459 22.65 8.36 -24.93
N GLN A 460 23.75 9.10 -24.98
CA GLN A 460 23.79 10.49 -25.40
C GLN A 460 25.09 10.71 -26.16
N MET A 461 25.00 11.11 -27.43
CA MET A 461 26.17 11.33 -28.28
C MET A 461 25.84 12.26 -29.45
N PRO A 462 26.83 12.97 -30.01
CA PRO A 462 26.66 13.66 -31.27
C PRO A 462 26.47 12.63 -32.39
N VAL A 463 25.52 12.90 -33.30
CA VAL A 463 25.17 12.04 -34.43
C VAL A 463 25.10 12.86 -35.72
N PRO A 464 25.41 12.26 -36.88
CA PRO A 464 25.38 12.99 -38.14
C PRO A 464 23.94 13.23 -38.60
N CYS A 465 23.71 14.39 -39.21
CA CYS A 465 22.43 14.82 -39.75
C CYS A 465 22.59 15.48 -41.11
N LYS A 466 21.77 15.10 -42.08
CA LYS A 466 21.63 15.82 -43.33
C LYS A 466 20.71 17.03 -43.16
N LYS A 467 21.18 18.20 -43.60
CA LYS A 467 20.37 19.41 -43.73
C LYS A 467 20.42 19.95 -45.14
N ASP A 468 19.26 20.27 -45.67
CA ASP A 468 19.15 20.90 -46.98
C ASP A 468 19.70 22.34 -46.89
N LYS A 469 20.69 22.64 -47.71
CA LYS A 469 21.27 23.97 -47.89
C LYS A 469 21.26 24.34 -49.36
N THR A 470 21.24 25.64 -49.62
CA THR A 470 21.40 26.17 -50.98
C THR A 470 22.68 26.98 -51.02
N TYR A 471 23.61 26.60 -51.90
CA TYR A 471 24.77 27.40 -52.20
C TYR A 471 24.47 28.27 -53.42
N SER A 472 24.53 29.59 -53.23
CA SER A 472 24.29 30.57 -54.30
C SER A 472 25.48 31.50 -54.45
N ARG A 473 25.99 31.65 -55.68
CA ARG A 473 27.06 32.59 -56.02
C ARG A 473 26.76 33.28 -57.33
N THR A 474 27.10 34.57 -57.39
CA THR A 474 26.94 35.40 -58.58
C THR A 474 28.31 35.63 -59.23
N ILE A 475 28.40 35.35 -60.53
CA ILE A 475 29.53 35.76 -61.38
C ILE A 475 28.96 36.70 -62.44
N GLY A 476 29.46 37.93 -62.51
CA GLY A 476 28.89 38.96 -63.37
C GLY A 476 27.44 39.29 -62.99
N SER A 477 26.52 39.17 -63.95
CA SER A 477 25.08 39.41 -63.76
C SER A 477 24.27 38.14 -63.49
N PHE A 478 24.89 36.95 -63.47
CA PHE A 478 24.20 35.66 -63.39
C PHE A 478 24.46 34.96 -62.06
N THR A 479 23.38 34.60 -61.37
CA THR A 479 23.42 33.85 -60.10
C THR A 479 23.22 32.36 -60.37
N GLY A 480 24.23 31.55 -60.05
CA GLY A 480 24.11 30.11 -59.97
C GLY A 480 23.68 29.70 -58.57
N SER A 481 22.74 28.78 -58.45
CA SER A 481 22.32 28.21 -57.17
C SER A 481 22.23 26.69 -57.26
N TYR A 482 22.78 25.99 -56.28
CA TYR A 482 22.75 24.54 -56.19
C TYR A 482 22.26 24.10 -54.81
N PRO A 483 21.12 23.39 -54.71
CA PRO A 483 20.69 22.76 -53.47
C PRO A 483 21.55 21.52 -53.19
N TYR A 484 22.07 21.39 -51.97
CA TYR A 484 22.86 20.24 -51.53
C TYR A 484 22.49 19.86 -50.08
N GLN A 485 22.84 18.65 -49.67
CA GLN A 485 22.63 18.19 -48.30
C GLN A 485 23.94 18.23 -47.53
N GLU A 486 24.01 19.07 -46.50
CA GLU A 486 25.17 19.16 -45.64
C GLU A 486 25.05 18.25 -44.44
N ILE A 487 26.10 17.47 -44.17
CA ILE A 487 26.20 16.71 -42.93
C ILE A 487 26.66 17.65 -41.82
N GLN A 488 25.87 17.73 -40.77
CA GLN A 488 26.16 18.51 -39.57
C GLN A 488 26.01 17.63 -38.32
N ALA A 489 26.55 18.10 -37.20
CA ALA A 489 26.29 17.52 -35.89
C ALA A 489 24.86 17.81 -35.41
N CYS A 490 24.16 16.76 -35.03
CA CYS A 490 22.97 16.76 -34.19
C CYS A 490 23.26 16.06 -32.87
N GLU A 491 22.31 16.12 -31.95
CA GLU A 491 22.36 15.36 -30.71
C GLU A 491 21.38 14.17 -30.77
N PHE A 492 21.85 13.00 -30.36
CA PHE A 492 20.98 11.89 -29.99
C PHE A 492 20.88 11.83 -28.46
N GLY A 493 19.68 12.00 -27.92
CA GLY A 493 19.39 11.79 -26.49
C GLY A 493 19.26 13.07 -25.65
N PRO A 494 18.95 12.96 -24.35
CA PRO A 494 19.12 11.76 -23.52
C PRO A 494 17.98 10.76 -23.74
N GLN A 495 18.30 9.62 -24.37
CA GLN A 495 17.40 8.48 -24.44
C GLN A 495 17.77 7.46 -23.37
N LYS A 496 16.76 6.78 -22.84
CA LYS A 496 16.91 5.57 -22.03
C LYS A 496 16.32 4.40 -22.81
N PRO A 497 17.01 3.87 -23.84
CA PRO A 497 16.57 2.66 -24.52
C PRO A 497 16.32 1.58 -23.48
N GLU A 498 15.06 1.20 -23.38
CA GLU A 498 14.57 0.24 -22.42
C GLU A 498 14.96 -1.16 -22.91
N ILE A 499 15.86 -1.82 -22.19
CA ILE A 499 16.39 -3.12 -22.57
C ILE A 499 15.58 -4.25 -21.93
N ILE A 500 14.91 -4.04 -20.78
CA ILE A 500 13.87 -4.89 -20.17
C ILE A 500 13.03 -4.02 -19.22
N THR A 501 11.70 -4.08 -19.33
CA THR A 501 10.76 -3.10 -18.72
C THR A 501 9.71 -3.70 -17.81
N LYS A 502 9.16 -2.86 -16.95
CA LYS A 502 8.07 -3.21 -16.06
C LYS A 502 6.72 -3.09 -16.78
N ARG A 503 5.95 -4.18 -16.92
CA ARG A 503 4.49 -4.06 -17.09
C ARG A 503 3.83 -3.68 -15.77
N TYR A 504 3.17 -2.52 -15.76
CA TYR A 504 2.01 -2.27 -14.91
C TYR A 504 0.79 -2.93 -15.58
N THR A 505 0.52 -4.20 -15.28
CA THR A 505 -0.83 -4.73 -15.46
C THR A 505 -1.65 -4.29 -14.27
N LYS A 506 -2.62 -3.41 -14.52
CA LYS A 506 -3.69 -3.01 -13.59
C LYS A 506 -4.52 -4.20 -13.08
N ASP A 507 -4.33 -5.41 -13.60
CA ASP A 507 -5.17 -6.57 -13.32
C ASP A 507 -4.57 -7.60 -12.32
N ALA A 508 -3.35 -7.39 -11.81
CA ALA A 508 -2.74 -8.32 -10.84
C ALA A 508 -3.09 -8.05 -9.36
N MET A 509 -3.95 -7.06 -9.07
CA MET A 509 -4.46 -6.79 -7.71
C MET A 509 -5.86 -7.37 -7.48
N ALA A 510 -6.23 -8.41 -8.24
CA ALA A 510 -7.48 -9.13 -8.10
C ALA A 510 -7.28 -10.57 -7.63
N THR A 511 -6.39 -10.84 -6.66
CA THR A 511 -6.53 -12.06 -5.83
C THR A 511 -5.95 -11.84 -4.43
N LYS A 512 -6.86 -11.88 -3.45
CA LYS A 512 -6.65 -11.93 -1.99
C LYS A 512 -6.05 -10.70 -1.29
N SER A 513 -6.95 -9.87 -0.76
CA SER A 513 -6.95 -9.55 0.68
C SER A 513 -8.26 -8.85 1.08
N ILE A 514 -9.29 -9.64 1.41
CA ILE A 514 -10.57 -9.18 1.99
C ILE A 514 -10.46 -8.81 3.49
N GLU A 515 -9.27 -8.77 4.11
CA GLU A 515 -9.18 -8.56 5.58
C GLU A 515 -8.23 -7.46 6.10
N GLU A 516 -7.76 -6.54 5.24
CA GLU A 516 -6.92 -5.41 5.70
C GLU A 516 -7.63 -4.04 5.82
N ILE A 517 -8.95 -3.97 5.64
CA ILE A 517 -9.70 -2.70 5.75
C ILE A 517 -9.92 -2.22 7.21
N ARG A 518 -9.54 -2.99 8.26
CA ARG A 518 -9.97 -2.63 9.65
C ARG A 518 -8.94 -2.02 10.61
N SER A 519 -7.72 -1.67 10.24
CA SER A 519 -6.86 -0.98 11.22
C SER A 519 -5.74 -0.12 10.67
N ARG A 520 -6.05 1.03 10.04
CA ARG A 520 -5.19 2.20 10.14
C ARG A 520 -6.04 3.43 10.42
N SER A 521 -5.89 3.97 11.63
CA SER A 521 -6.21 5.38 11.90
C SER A 521 -5.17 6.24 11.16
N PRO A 522 -5.57 7.37 10.57
CA PRO A 522 -4.68 8.22 9.80
C PRO A 522 -3.81 9.05 10.77
N SER A 523 -2.50 8.99 10.62
CA SER A 523 -1.65 10.16 10.84
C SER A 523 -0.93 10.46 9.54
N PRO A 524 -0.70 11.74 9.20
CA PRO A 524 0.09 12.13 8.05
C PRO A 524 1.57 12.00 8.41
N SER A 525 2.33 11.28 7.59
CA SER A 525 3.81 11.36 7.62
C SER A 525 4.33 10.91 6.26
N ALA A 526 4.95 11.87 5.56
CA ALA A 526 5.93 11.87 4.46
C ALA A 526 6.11 10.64 3.51
N PRO A 527 6.50 10.89 2.24
CA PRO A 527 6.42 9.92 1.16
C PRO A 527 7.62 8.96 1.10
N GLY A 528 7.34 7.66 1.19
CA GLY A 528 8.22 6.61 0.68
C GLY A 528 7.94 6.42 -0.81
N LEU A 529 8.94 6.62 -1.66
CA LEU A 529 8.84 6.58 -3.12
C LEU A 529 8.53 5.15 -3.64
N GLY A 530 7.25 4.77 -3.61
CA GLY A 530 6.72 3.56 -4.22
C GLY A 530 5.35 3.88 -4.79
N GLN A 531 5.31 4.32 -6.06
CA GLN A 531 4.13 4.80 -6.81
C GLN A 531 2.84 4.87 -5.99
N CYS A 532 2.78 5.88 -5.10
CA CYS A 532 1.56 6.23 -4.41
C CYS A 532 0.60 6.75 -5.49
N ILE A 533 -0.64 6.27 -5.49
CA ILE A 533 -1.73 7.02 -6.10
C ILE A 533 -1.59 8.45 -5.57
N GLY A 534 -1.43 9.42 -6.47
CA GLY A 534 -1.21 10.82 -6.10
C GLY A 534 -2.28 11.24 -5.11
N ASN A 535 -1.89 12.02 -4.09
CA ASN A 535 -2.84 12.47 -3.08
C ASN A 535 -3.89 13.37 -3.76
N PRO A 536 -5.17 12.98 -3.84
CA PRO A 536 -6.20 13.80 -4.49
C PRO A 536 -6.77 14.86 -3.53
N SER A 537 -6.47 14.77 -2.23
CA SER A 537 -6.93 15.70 -1.20
C SER A 537 -6.57 17.18 -1.48
N PRO A 538 -5.35 17.55 -1.97
CA PRO A 538 -5.01 18.94 -2.26
C PRO A 538 -5.94 19.58 -3.30
N LEU A 539 -6.24 18.87 -4.39
CA LEU A 539 -7.16 19.36 -5.42
C LEU A 539 -8.54 19.62 -4.81
N ALA A 540 -9.07 18.65 -4.06
CA ALA A 540 -10.38 18.77 -3.42
C ALA A 540 -10.44 19.90 -2.39
N MET A 541 -9.41 20.05 -1.55
CA MET A 541 -9.35 21.10 -0.54
C MET A 541 -9.16 22.48 -1.18
N GLY A 542 -8.37 22.58 -2.25
CA GLY A 542 -8.17 23.81 -3.00
C GLY A 542 -9.44 24.30 -3.69
N THR A 543 -10.20 23.40 -4.33
CA THR A 543 -11.47 23.78 -4.96
C THR A 543 -12.57 24.04 -3.93
N PHE A 544 -12.64 23.25 -2.86
CA PHE A 544 -13.48 23.54 -1.69
C PHE A 544 -13.24 24.95 -1.16
N ALA A 545 -11.98 25.29 -0.88
CA ALA A 545 -11.61 26.58 -0.30
C ALA A 545 -11.93 27.73 -1.24
N THR A 546 -11.62 27.58 -2.53
CA THR A 546 -11.90 28.59 -3.56
C THR A 546 -13.40 28.86 -3.67
N THR A 547 -14.22 27.82 -3.76
CA THR A 547 -15.67 27.96 -3.89
C THR A 547 -16.28 28.54 -2.61
N LEU A 548 -15.91 28.03 -1.43
CA LEU A 548 -16.49 28.49 -0.18
C LEU A 548 -16.08 29.93 0.14
N LEU A 549 -14.82 30.32 -0.11
CA LEU A 549 -14.35 31.67 0.19
C LEU A 549 -15.01 32.69 -0.74
N THR A 550 -15.14 32.38 -2.03
CA THR A 550 -15.86 33.25 -2.98
C THR A 550 -17.34 33.41 -2.62
N LEU A 551 -18.02 32.32 -2.26
CA LEU A 551 -19.41 32.35 -1.76
C LEU A 551 -19.53 33.19 -0.48
N SER A 552 -18.61 32.99 0.47
CA SER A 552 -18.60 33.66 1.77
C SER A 552 -18.40 35.17 1.66
N LEU A 553 -17.57 35.63 0.72
CA LEU A 553 -17.41 37.06 0.44
C LEU A 553 -18.73 37.69 -0.01
N SER A 554 -19.51 36.97 -0.84
CA SER A 554 -20.83 37.42 -1.25
C SER A 554 -21.85 37.37 -0.12
N MET A 555 -21.83 36.34 0.74
CA MET A 555 -22.70 36.27 1.92
C MET A 555 -22.44 37.41 2.90
N MET A 556 -21.19 37.88 2.99
CA MET A 556 -20.81 39.05 3.80
C MET A 556 -21.10 40.40 3.12
N GLY A 557 -21.46 40.42 1.83
CA GLY A 557 -21.68 41.65 1.07
C GLY A 557 -20.40 42.41 0.74
N PHE A 558 -19.25 41.73 0.64
CA PHE A 558 -17.99 42.38 0.29
C PHE A 558 -18.12 43.11 -1.05
N ARG A 559 -17.67 44.37 -1.08
CA ARG A 559 -17.81 45.26 -2.26
C ARG A 559 -19.24 45.41 -2.77
N GLY A 560 -20.25 45.20 -1.93
CA GLY A 560 -21.67 45.29 -2.30
C GLY A 560 -22.16 44.12 -3.15
N VAL A 561 -21.41 43.02 -3.24
CA VAL A 561 -21.82 41.82 -3.97
C VAL A 561 -22.66 40.94 -3.05
N GLU A 562 -23.96 40.85 -3.33
CA GLU A 562 -24.90 39.97 -2.59
C GLU A 562 -25.43 38.82 -3.48
N THR A 563 -25.26 38.93 -4.81
CA THR A 563 -25.75 37.94 -5.77
C THR A 563 -24.75 36.80 -5.99
N GLN A 564 -25.20 35.56 -5.78
CA GLN A 564 -24.33 34.38 -5.78
C GLN A 564 -24.26 33.63 -7.13
N THR A 565 -25.05 34.01 -8.13
CA THR A 565 -25.20 33.28 -9.41
C THR A 565 -23.89 33.16 -10.20
N ILE A 566 -22.99 34.15 -10.10
CA ILE A 566 -21.67 34.08 -10.75
C ILE A 566 -20.83 32.89 -10.23
N PHE A 567 -21.10 32.42 -9.00
CA PHE A 567 -20.37 31.31 -8.40
C PHE A 567 -20.91 29.94 -8.81
N ILE A 568 -21.96 29.83 -9.63
CA ILE A 568 -22.47 28.53 -10.15
C ILE A 568 -21.35 27.74 -10.83
N GLY A 569 -20.44 28.39 -11.56
CA GLY A 569 -19.27 27.73 -12.14
C GLY A 569 -18.38 27.07 -11.08
N ASN A 570 -18.11 27.77 -9.98
CA ASN A 570 -17.33 27.25 -8.87
C ASN A 570 -18.08 26.16 -8.09
N LEU A 571 -19.40 26.31 -7.92
CA LEU A 571 -20.26 25.35 -7.23
C LEU A 571 -20.35 24.02 -7.99
N CYS A 572 -20.62 24.06 -9.29
CA CYS A 572 -20.82 22.87 -10.10
C CYS A 572 -19.50 22.23 -10.56
N PHE A 573 -18.54 23.00 -11.05
CA PHE A 573 -17.32 22.44 -11.65
C PHE A 573 -16.16 22.35 -10.65
N ALA A 574 -15.79 23.46 -9.99
CA ALA A 574 -14.64 23.44 -9.08
C ALA A 574 -14.92 22.58 -7.84
N ALA A 575 -15.92 22.92 -7.04
CA ALA A 575 -16.26 22.13 -5.86
C ALA A 575 -16.99 20.85 -6.27
N GLY A 576 -18.08 20.92 -7.04
CA GLY A 576 -18.87 19.75 -7.44
C GLY A 576 -18.03 18.68 -8.16
N LEU A 577 -17.61 18.95 -9.39
CA LEU A 577 -16.93 17.96 -10.21
C LEU A 577 -15.53 17.61 -9.69
N CYS A 578 -14.66 18.59 -9.39
CA CYS A 578 -13.29 18.24 -8.98
C CYS A 578 -13.24 17.57 -7.60
N MET A 579 -14.09 17.94 -6.63
CA MET A 579 -14.14 17.20 -5.36
C MET A 579 -14.74 15.81 -5.55
N PHE A 580 -15.75 15.64 -6.42
CA PHE A 580 -16.33 14.32 -6.70
C PHE A 580 -15.29 13.38 -7.33
N VAL A 581 -14.54 13.86 -8.32
CA VAL A 581 -13.43 13.10 -8.93
C VAL A 581 -12.37 12.77 -7.88
N SER A 582 -11.98 13.75 -7.06
CA SER A 582 -11.00 13.53 -5.99
C SER A 582 -11.48 12.52 -4.95
N ALA A 583 -12.78 12.49 -4.66
CA ALA A 583 -13.39 11.51 -3.75
C ALA A 583 -13.25 10.08 -4.28
N GLN A 584 -13.42 9.86 -5.59
CA GLN A 584 -13.24 8.52 -6.18
C GLN A 584 -11.81 8.00 -5.96
N TRP A 585 -10.81 8.90 -6.03
CA TRP A 585 -9.42 8.56 -5.75
C TRP A 585 -9.15 8.38 -4.24
N GLU A 586 -9.85 9.08 -3.35
CA GLU A 586 -9.81 8.78 -1.90
C GLU A 586 -10.40 7.40 -1.59
N MET A 587 -11.45 6.98 -2.30
CA MET A 587 -11.98 5.61 -2.20
C MET A 587 -10.94 4.59 -2.66
N ALA A 588 -10.25 4.84 -3.78
CA ALA A 588 -9.16 3.99 -4.27
C ALA A 588 -7.98 3.90 -3.28
N ARG A 589 -7.72 4.97 -2.53
CA ARG A 589 -6.72 4.99 -1.43
C ARG A 589 -7.18 4.30 -0.14
N GLY A 590 -8.45 3.88 -0.06
CA GLY A 590 -9.03 3.27 1.14
C GLY A 590 -9.39 4.27 2.25
N ASN A 591 -9.48 5.57 1.94
CA ASN A 591 -9.82 6.62 2.90
C ASN A 591 -11.34 6.84 2.94
N THR A 592 -12.05 6.06 3.75
CA THR A 592 -13.52 6.15 3.88
C THR A 592 -14.00 7.51 4.35
N PHE A 593 -13.31 8.14 5.31
CA PHE A 593 -13.69 9.46 5.81
C PHE A 593 -13.55 10.51 4.71
N GLY A 594 -12.40 10.51 4.01
CA GLY A 594 -12.15 11.41 2.88
C GLY A 594 -13.15 11.21 1.75
N TYR A 595 -13.40 9.97 1.34
CA TYR A 595 -14.40 9.65 0.32
C TYR A 595 -15.80 10.16 0.68
N SER A 596 -16.28 9.84 1.90
CA SER A 596 -17.62 10.21 2.33
C SER A 596 -17.77 11.72 2.47
N ALA A 597 -16.79 12.41 3.07
CA ALA A 597 -16.82 13.86 3.20
C ALA A 597 -16.77 14.54 1.81
N LEU A 598 -15.76 14.23 0.99
CA LEU A 598 -15.59 14.87 -0.31
C LEU A 598 -16.79 14.62 -1.25
N SER A 599 -17.31 13.40 -1.29
CA SER A 599 -18.50 13.09 -2.11
C SER A 599 -19.75 13.83 -1.62
N ALA A 600 -19.94 13.89 -0.29
CA ALA A 600 -21.09 14.60 0.29
C ALA A 600 -21.04 16.10 -0.04
N TYR A 601 -19.90 16.75 0.16
CA TYR A 601 -19.76 18.18 -0.15
C TYR A 601 -19.77 18.47 -1.66
N ALA A 602 -19.22 17.58 -2.49
CA ALA A 602 -19.34 17.70 -3.95
C ALA A 602 -20.80 17.75 -4.39
N VAL A 603 -21.63 16.82 -3.89
CA VAL A 603 -23.05 16.75 -4.23
C VAL A 603 -23.83 17.91 -3.61
N PHE A 604 -23.47 18.37 -2.41
CA PHE A 604 -24.02 19.59 -1.83
C PHE A 604 -23.75 20.81 -2.72
N TYR A 605 -22.49 21.07 -3.09
CA TYR A 605 -22.15 22.24 -3.91
C TYR A 605 -22.76 22.16 -5.31
N GLY A 606 -22.74 20.98 -5.94
CA GLY A 606 -23.41 20.77 -7.23
C GLY A 606 -24.92 20.98 -7.13
N GLY A 607 -25.57 20.45 -6.09
CA GLY A 607 -27.00 20.66 -5.83
C GLY A 607 -27.35 22.11 -5.54
N TYR A 608 -26.53 22.81 -4.74
CA TYR A 608 -26.70 24.23 -4.46
C TYR A 608 -26.51 25.09 -5.71
N GLY A 609 -25.53 24.76 -6.55
CA GLY A 609 -25.35 25.39 -7.86
C GLY A 609 -26.53 25.19 -8.79
N VAL A 610 -27.15 24.00 -8.77
CA VAL A 610 -28.40 23.71 -9.51
C VAL A 610 -29.56 24.56 -9.00
N ILE A 611 -29.73 24.71 -7.68
CA ILE A 611 -30.78 25.54 -7.08
C ILE A 611 -30.64 27.01 -7.50
N LEU A 612 -29.40 27.50 -7.58
CA LEU A 612 -29.12 28.88 -7.99
C LEU A 612 -29.17 29.12 -9.50
N CYS A 613 -29.19 28.06 -10.32
CA CYS A 613 -29.14 28.16 -11.77
C CYS A 613 -30.49 28.60 -12.35
N PRO A 614 -30.60 29.83 -12.91
CA PRO A 614 -31.89 30.34 -13.38
C PRO A 614 -32.50 29.47 -14.49
N SER A 615 -31.67 28.91 -15.38
CA SER A 615 -32.14 28.07 -16.48
C SER A 615 -32.75 26.74 -16.05
N LEU A 616 -32.54 26.32 -14.79
CA LEU A 616 -33.15 25.10 -14.23
C LEU A 616 -34.48 25.39 -13.52
N GLY A 617 -34.90 26.66 -13.40
CA GLY A 617 -36.25 27.05 -13.00
C GLY A 617 -36.66 26.71 -11.56
N VAL A 618 -35.70 26.38 -10.67
CA VAL A 618 -36.00 25.99 -9.28
C VAL A 618 -36.62 27.15 -8.49
N LEU A 619 -36.10 28.36 -8.63
CA LEU A 619 -36.69 29.54 -7.98
C LEU A 619 -38.05 29.91 -8.61
N ASP A 620 -38.13 29.80 -9.93
CA ASP A 620 -39.32 30.15 -10.70
C ASP A 620 -40.50 29.22 -10.38
N SER A 621 -40.25 27.95 -10.03
CA SER A 621 -41.31 27.03 -9.61
C SER A 621 -42.02 27.47 -8.32
N TYR A 622 -41.37 28.28 -7.49
CA TYR A 622 -41.97 28.91 -6.30
C TYR A 622 -42.55 30.30 -6.59
N GLY A 623 -42.48 30.79 -7.84
CA GLY A 623 -42.91 32.15 -8.20
C GLY A 623 -41.95 33.25 -7.73
N GLY A 624 -40.67 32.92 -7.48
CA GLY A 624 -39.67 33.84 -6.94
C GLY A 624 -39.26 33.52 -5.50
N PRO A 625 -38.58 34.45 -4.80
CA PRO A 625 -38.09 34.26 -3.43
C PRO A 625 -39.23 34.36 -2.40
N THR A 626 -40.18 33.43 -2.47
CA THR A 626 -41.33 33.37 -1.57
C THR A 626 -40.91 32.84 -0.20
N PRO A 627 -41.72 33.06 0.86
CA PRO A 627 -41.48 32.45 2.17
C PRO A 627 -41.39 30.92 2.10
N GLU A 628 -42.14 30.29 1.20
CA GLU A 628 -42.07 28.84 0.96
C GLU A 628 -40.70 28.42 0.41
N TYR A 629 -40.18 29.14 -0.59
CA TYR A 629 -38.83 28.92 -1.11
C TYR A 629 -37.76 29.03 -0.02
N HIS A 630 -37.82 30.09 0.78
CA HIS A 630 -36.86 30.30 1.86
C HIS A 630 -36.96 29.24 2.96
N ASN A 631 -38.16 28.79 3.32
CA ASN A 631 -38.33 27.65 4.23
C ASN A 631 -37.74 26.36 3.64
N ALA A 632 -37.99 26.07 2.35
CA ALA A 632 -37.45 24.90 1.68
C ALA A 632 -35.91 24.93 1.60
N LEU A 633 -35.32 26.09 1.25
CA LEU A 633 -33.87 26.27 1.22
C LEU A 633 -33.26 26.18 2.63
N GLY A 634 -33.94 26.74 3.63
CA GLY A 634 -33.56 26.60 5.03
C GLY A 634 -33.53 25.15 5.49
N PHE A 635 -34.54 24.34 5.16
CA PHE A 635 -34.54 22.91 5.44
C PHE A 635 -33.44 22.17 4.69
N TYR A 636 -33.21 22.48 3.41
CA TYR A 636 -32.12 21.91 2.63
C TYR A 636 -30.78 22.09 3.35
N VAL A 637 -30.39 23.33 3.64
CA VAL A 637 -29.10 23.62 4.28
C VAL A 637 -29.02 23.09 5.71
N LEU A 638 -30.11 23.12 6.49
CA LEU A 638 -30.14 22.62 7.86
C LEU A 638 -29.84 21.11 7.94
N ILE A 639 -30.43 20.30 7.05
CA ILE A 639 -30.17 18.86 7.04
C ILE A 639 -28.72 18.56 6.64
N TRP A 640 -28.12 19.37 5.76
CA TRP A 640 -26.68 19.31 5.49
C TRP A 640 -25.81 19.73 6.69
N ALA A 641 -26.30 20.63 7.55
CA ALA A 641 -25.65 20.94 8.83
C ALA A 641 -25.63 19.73 9.77
N VAL A 642 -26.71 18.95 9.82
CA VAL A 642 -26.76 17.69 10.60
C VAL A 642 -25.73 16.69 10.09
N LEU A 643 -25.60 16.51 8.77
CA LEU A 643 -24.56 15.64 8.21
C LEU A 643 -23.15 16.16 8.54
N THR A 644 -22.96 17.48 8.47
CA THR A 644 -21.70 18.15 8.84
C THR A 644 -21.34 17.92 10.30
N LEU A 645 -22.32 17.87 11.21
CA LEU A 645 -22.09 17.55 12.62
C LEU A 645 -21.42 16.18 12.81
N PHE A 646 -21.84 15.17 12.03
CA PHE A 646 -21.19 13.86 12.08
C PHE A 646 -19.74 13.91 11.56
N PHE A 647 -19.46 14.68 10.50
CA PHE A 647 -18.09 14.89 10.03
C PHE A 647 -17.24 15.70 11.01
N MET A 648 -17.82 16.66 11.72
CA MET A 648 -17.18 17.42 12.80
C MET A 648 -16.75 16.48 13.93
N LEU A 649 -17.65 15.62 14.40
CA LEU A 649 -17.31 14.63 15.44
C LEU A 649 -16.28 13.60 14.93
N GLY A 650 -16.41 13.15 13.68
CA GLY A 650 -15.51 12.18 13.06
C GLY A 650 -14.10 12.72 12.77
N SER A 651 -13.95 14.03 12.60
CA SER A 651 -12.66 14.69 12.31
C SER A 651 -11.84 15.06 13.55
N ALA A 652 -12.47 15.14 14.73
CA ALA A 652 -11.80 15.44 15.99
C ALA A 652 -10.53 14.58 16.27
N PRO A 653 -10.52 13.25 16.01
CA PRO A 653 -9.32 12.42 16.18
C PRO A 653 -8.31 12.49 15.01
N ILE A 654 -8.54 13.26 13.95
CA ILE A 654 -7.67 13.32 12.76
C ILE A 654 -6.58 14.39 12.95
N ASN A 655 -6.96 15.67 12.97
CA ASN A 655 -6.08 16.80 13.25
C ASN A 655 -6.93 18.05 13.55
N LEU A 656 -6.31 19.07 14.16
CA LEU A 656 -7.00 20.28 14.61
C LEU A 656 -7.55 21.13 13.45
N VAL A 657 -6.83 21.21 12.33
CA VAL A 657 -7.25 21.98 11.14
C VAL A 657 -8.53 21.39 10.52
N SER A 658 -8.57 20.07 10.31
CA SER A 658 -9.75 19.36 9.80
C SER A 658 -10.94 19.51 10.75
N PHE A 659 -10.73 19.40 12.06
CA PHE A 659 -11.77 19.65 13.05
C PHE A 659 -12.28 21.10 12.98
N GLY A 660 -11.38 22.07 12.81
CA GLY A 660 -11.72 23.49 12.63
C GLY A 660 -12.55 23.76 11.37
N ILE A 661 -12.20 23.12 10.24
CA ILE A 661 -12.97 23.22 8.98
C ILE A 661 -14.41 22.75 9.22
N PHE A 662 -14.62 21.54 9.73
CA PHE A 662 -16.00 21.04 9.93
C PHE A 662 -16.78 21.82 10.99
N THR A 663 -16.10 22.32 12.03
CA THR A 663 -16.73 23.17 13.05
C THR A 663 -17.23 24.48 12.45
N THR A 664 -16.41 25.13 11.64
CA THR A 664 -16.77 26.40 10.99
C THR A 664 -17.84 26.20 9.91
N ILE A 665 -17.78 25.11 9.13
CA ILE A 665 -18.87 24.76 8.19
C ILE A 665 -20.20 24.49 8.93
N PHE A 666 -20.17 23.78 10.06
CA PHE A 666 -21.37 23.48 10.84
C PHE A 666 -22.10 24.77 11.25
N PHE A 667 -21.36 25.76 11.77
CA PHE A 667 -21.92 27.06 12.11
C PHE A 667 -22.35 27.85 10.86
N CYS A 668 -21.59 27.79 9.76
CA CYS A 668 -21.98 28.40 8.49
C CYS A 668 -23.35 27.90 8.02
N PHE A 669 -23.56 26.59 7.92
CA PHE A 669 -24.83 26.02 7.45
C PHE A 669 -25.99 26.27 8.43
N THR A 670 -25.71 26.20 9.74
CA THR A 670 -26.75 26.44 10.74
C THR A 670 -27.24 27.90 10.71
N LEU A 671 -26.31 28.86 10.55
CA LEU A 671 -26.63 30.28 10.45
C LEU A 671 -27.26 30.65 9.10
N ASP A 672 -26.85 30.00 8.02
CA ASP A 672 -27.48 30.16 6.69
C ASP A 672 -28.92 29.64 6.68
N ALA A 673 -29.16 28.45 7.27
CA ALA A 673 -30.51 27.94 7.45
C ALA A 673 -31.37 28.89 8.31
N ALA A 674 -30.83 29.36 9.44
CA ALA A 674 -31.51 30.33 10.30
C ALA A 674 -31.79 31.66 9.58
N SER A 675 -30.87 32.11 8.72
CA SER A 675 -31.07 33.30 7.87
C SER A 675 -32.25 33.11 6.94
N ASN A 676 -32.35 31.95 6.27
CA ASN A 676 -33.46 31.65 5.38
C ASN A 676 -34.81 31.57 6.11
N PHE A 677 -34.87 30.92 7.28
CA PHE A 677 -36.09 30.93 8.09
C PHE A 677 -36.47 32.32 8.60
N ALA A 678 -35.49 33.13 9.03
CA ALA A 678 -35.74 34.51 9.42
C ALA A 678 -36.24 35.37 8.24
N HIS A 679 -35.78 35.09 7.03
CA HIS A 679 -36.27 35.74 5.81
C HIS A 679 -37.73 35.35 5.53
N ALA A 680 -38.07 34.07 5.66
CA ALA A 680 -39.44 33.58 5.52
C ALA A 680 -40.40 34.18 6.58
N ASP A 681 -39.90 34.43 7.79
CA ASP A 681 -40.61 35.13 8.88
C ASP A 681 -40.78 36.65 8.63
N GLY A 682 -40.25 37.20 7.55
CA GLY A 682 -40.26 38.64 7.26
C GLY A 682 -39.27 39.47 8.09
N LYS A 683 -38.34 38.83 8.80
CA LYS A 683 -37.31 39.49 9.64
C LYS A 683 -36.05 39.78 8.82
N PHE A 684 -36.16 40.60 7.78
CA PHE A 684 -35.11 40.81 6.77
C PHE A 684 -33.77 41.28 7.33
N GLU A 685 -33.76 42.20 8.30
CA GLU A 685 -32.52 42.68 8.94
C GLU A 685 -31.82 41.57 9.74
N VAL A 686 -32.59 40.73 10.43
CA VAL A 686 -32.05 39.59 11.18
C VAL A 686 -31.50 38.55 10.20
N ALA A 687 -32.23 38.26 9.13
CA ALA A 687 -31.76 37.37 8.06
C ALA A 687 -30.43 37.86 7.47
N LYS A 688 -30.33 39.15 7.12
CA LYS A 688 -29.10 39.74 6.58
C LYS A 688 -27.92 39.61 7.54
N ASN A 689 -28.13 39.84 8.83
CA ASN A 689 -27.08 39.71 9.84
C ASN A 689 -26.65 38.24 10.06
N LEU A 690 -27.61 37.31 10.05
CA LEU A 690 -27.32 35.87 10.12
C LEU A 690 -26.57 35.37 8.89
N MET A 691 -26.94 35.82 7.69
CA MET A 691 -26.23 35.52 6.44
C MET A 691 -24.79 36.02 6.47
N LYS A 692 -24.57 37.25 6.95
CA LYS A 692 -23.21 37.78 7.14
C LYS A 692 -22.40 36.95 8.13
N ALA A 693 -23.01 36.58 9.26
CA ALA A 693 -22.37 35.73 10.26
C ALA A 693 -22.01 34.35 9.68
N ALA A 694 -22.92 33.73 8.91
CA ALA A 694 -22.66 32.50 8.18
C ALA A 694 -21.46 32.66 7.23
N GLY A 695 -21.43 33.76 6.46
CA GLY A 695 -20.31 34.11 5.59
C GLY A 695 -18.97 34.26 6.32
N VAL A 696 -18.95 34.80 7.54
CA VAL A 696 -17.70 34.87 8.35
C VAL A 696 -17.18 33.47 8.68
N PHE A 697 -18.05 32.56 9.10
CA PHE A 697 -17.65 31.18 9.38
C PHE A 697 -17.21 30.43 8.12
N GLY A 698 -17.92 30.62 7.01
CA GLY A 698 -17.53 30.09 5.71
C GLY A 698 -16.17 30.63 5.24
N PHE A 699 -15.89 31.91 5.47
CA PHE A 699 -14.62 32.54 5.13
C PHE A 699 -13.46 31.94 5.93
N ILE A 700 -13.62 31.78 7.25
CA ILE A 700 -12.62 31.12 8.11
C ILE A 700 -12.39 29.67 7.65
N SER A 701 -13.47 28.94 7.32
CA SER A 701 -13.37 27.59 6.79
C SER A 701 -12.60 27.52 5.48
N GLY A 702 -12.84 28.47 4.56
CA GLY A 702 -12.10 28.60 3.31
C GLY A 702 -10.60 28.83 3.53
N LEU A 703 -10.23 29.70 4.48
CA LEU A 703 -8.82 29.92 4.85
C LEU A 703 -8.17 28.66 5.43
N LEU A 704 -8.86 27.93 6.30
CA LEU A 704 -8.38 26.65 6.83
C LEU A 704 -8.29 25.58 5.72
N GLY A 705 -9.20 25.61 4.74
CA GLY A 705 -9.16 24.76 3.56
C GLY A 705 -7.93 25.03 2.69
N TYR A 706 -7.59 26.30 2.44
CA TYR A 706 -6.34 26.65 1.75
C TYR A 706 -5.11 26.26 2.56
N TYR A 707 -5.13 26.43 3.89
CA TYR A 707 -4.05 25.94 4.74
C TYR A 707 -3.88 24.42 4.62
N SER A 708 -4.97 23.67 4.63
CA SER A 708 -4.98 22.21 4.44
C SER A 708 -4.43 21.81 3.06
N CYS A 709 -4.84 22.51 2.00
CA CYS A 709 -4.31 22.33 0.65
C CYS A 709 -2.80 22.59 0.61
N ALA A 710 -2.36 23.74 1.12
CA ALA A 710 -0.94 24.11 1.17
C ALA A 710 -0.13 23.11 2.00
N ALA A 711 -0.62 22.66 3.15
CA ALA A 711 0.04 21.66 3.99
C ALA A 711 0.22 20.34 3.24
N ALA A 712 -0.80 19.88 2.51
CA ALA A 712 -0.74 18.66 1.74
C ALA A 712 0.19 18.77 0.52
N MET A 713 0.23 19.92 -0.17
CA MET A 713 1.16 20.17 -1.27
C MET A 713 2.60 20.32 -0.79
N CYS A 714 2.83 21.03 0.32
CA CYS A 714 4.16 21.22 0.89
C CYS A 714 4.75 19.89 1.38
N ALA A 715 3.93 19.00 1.95
CA ALA A 715 4.39 17.66 2.37
C ALA A 715 4.87 16.79 1.19
N ASP A 716 4.35 17.01 -0.02
CA ASP A 716 4.79 16.29 -1.24
C ASP A 716 5.96 17.00 -1.94
N ALA A 717 5.96 18.33 -1.99
CA ALA A 717 6.89 19.12 -2.82
C ALA A 717 8.10 19.68 -2.05
N LEU A 718 8.02 19.85 -0.73
CA LEU A 718 9.02 20.52 0.09
C LEU A 718 9.57 19.59 1.19
N PRO A 719 10.80 19.82 1.68
CA PRO A 719 11.43 18.97 2.71
C PRO A 719 10.90 19.20 4.13
N PHE A 720 9.82 19.98 4.31
CA PHE A 720 9.21 20.28 5.61
C PHE A 720 7.69 20.19 5.55
N GLU A 721 7.06 19.83 6.68
CA GLU A 721 5.61 19.71 6.80
C GLU A 721 5.04 20.91 7.58
N LEU A 722 3.88 21.43 7.14
CA LEU A 722 3.17 22.48 7.87
C LEU A 722 2.38 21.88 9.06
N PRO A 723 2.37 22.54 10.23
CA PRO A 723 1.77 21.97 11.44
C PRO A 723 0.23 22.00 11.43
N CYS A 724 -0.41 20.85 11.22
CA CYS A 724 -1.89 20.73 11.26
C CYS A 724 -2.48 20.45 12.67
N GLY A 725 -1.64 20.35 13.71
CA GLY A 725 -2.05 20.11 15.10
C GLY A 725 -2.50 18.67 15.39
N ASP A 726 -1.61 17.85 15.94
CA ASP A 726 -1.89 16.45 16.30
C ASP A 726 -2.79 16.33 17.55
N THR A 727 -3.97 15.73 17.39
CA THR A 727 -4.95 15.52 18.46
C THR A 727 -4.85 14.13 19.12
N SER A 728 -3.88 13.30 18.72
CA SER A 728 -3.69 11.92 19.21
C SER A 728 -3.57 11.81 20.73
N ARG A 729 -3.08 12.86 21.40
CA ARG A 729 -2.96 12.94 22.87
C ARG A 729 -4.32 12.91 23.59
N PHE A 730 -5.35 13.50 22.99
CA PHE A 730 -6.69 13.60 23.56
C PHE A 730 -7.54 12.38 23.24
N PHE A 731 -7.33 11.77 22.07
CA PHE A 731 -8.09 10.60 21.60
C PHE A 731 -7.28 9.30 21.72
N LYS A 732 -6.81 8.97 22.93
CA LYS A 732 -6.20 7.65 23.20
C LYS A 732 -7.25 6.56 22.99
N LYS A 733 -7.08 5.73 21.95
CA LYS A 733 -7.90 4.52 21.75
C LYS A 733 -7.69 3.54 22.91
N THR A 734 -8.58 3.57 23.91
CA THR A 734 -8.71 2.50 24.90
C THR A 734 -9.25 1.27 24.18
N ARG A 735 -8.34 0.36 23.82
CA ARG A 735 -8.63 -0.80 22.97
C ARG A 735 -9.47 -1.82 23.76
N LYS A 736 -10.81 -1.69 23.74
CA LYS A 736 -11.70 -2.84 23.97
C LYS A 736 -11.73 -3.65 22.68
N GLN A 737 -11.05 -4.79 22.68
CA GLN A 737 -11.17 -5.80 21.63
C GLN A 737 -12.54 -6.46 21.78
N LEU A 738 -13.48 -6.12 20.89
CA LEU A 738 -14.63 -6.97 20.57
C LEU A 738 -14.24 -7.92 19.42
#